data_AF-A0A944WFI5-F1
#
_entry.id   AF-A0A944WFI5-F1
#
_cell.length_a   1.000
_cell.length_b   1.000
_cell.length_c   1.000
_cell.angle_alpha   90.00
_cell.angle_beta   90.00
_cell.angle_gamma   90.00
#
_symmetry.space_group_name_H-M   'P 1'
#
loop_
_entity.id
_entity.type
_entity.pdbx_description
1 polymer ?
#
loop_
_entity_poly.entity_id
_entity_poly.type
_entity_poly.pdbx_seq_one_letter_code
_entity_poly.pdbx_strand_id
1 'polypeptide(L)'
;MQPFPIHCTTCRRKLIVSKPDLLGQILACPSCSSMVQIPDVPPGFQDPENANDTVDDFGYVAEDNPNDDIPIVSYVDNLLADEHTESPTAQDQPFVEPIHSDDLGGPADQSDLIPLDWDESQKNKRMLVIIGLCVSGLITITTIIGFSRSNDPEDSVQTTQQSNVSTQETAEHTEQVTTPQSEDTDPKDIQDPPEQSEPPANTEPPASETTKPDPMPETEQPTTKPEIPSVAPPGFEAVAATSTETGELNNILLDVAPFLGNSANPILTSPERPAMPKPVSNPQAATEVNIEAGLSFTVPQLNIEEELPLFQFFYLVTTLGNFPVTVDLQSLELSGTSLFSPVSISAENQTLAEILTAVLNPLGLAMTPNGGHVIILHQRHISPEVLRSEIPLEQFEKLGLTTVELSDIVNQSLGDPEKPIISIATDDIDNASTGLTIQGDQRIQDQVQQLLQHMLQAKKLLPLDGLANELAAWKRYQHNSSLNFHRKTPLVRILAYLNSETGLHFQVNWDQLWKVGWTPTSQVTLVTDNETLLSGLEQLLTSNGLSFIARANNVLEITSAKHALETNSVSFYDFTKTDKTRRDALLKTLREMQQTLDIRIIEQGPGTSTIISAPAPVHRQIVQIVAAIKSPPPGE
;
A
#
# COMPACT_ATOMS: atom_id res chain seq x y z
N MET A 1 -34.18 -38.63 -3.34
CA MET A 1 -33.18 -37.65 -2.91
C MET A 1 -32.17 -38.35 -2.00
N GLN A 2 -30.87 -38.10 -2.17
CA GLN A 2 -29.85 -38.55 -1.22
C GLN A 2 -29.72 -37.53 -0.08
N PRO A 3 -29.40 -37.95 1.16
CA PRO A 3 -29.19 -37.00 2.25
C PRO A 3 -27.95 -36.14 2.01
N PHE A 4 -28.03 -34.83 2.27
CA PHE A 4 -26.91 -33.89 2.08
C PHE A 4 -26.64 -33.08 3.36
N PRO A 5 -25.38 -32.65 3.59
CA PRO A 5 -25.04 -31.83 4.74
C PRO A 5 -25.30 -30.34 4.48
N ILE A 6 -25.68 -29.62 5.53
CA ILE A 6 -25.62 -28.15 5.62
C ILE A 6 -24.97 -27.75 6.95
N HIS A 7 -24.55 -26.50 7.10
CA HIS A 7 -24.02 -25.97 8.36
C HIS A 7 -24.93 -24.88 8.91
N CYS A 8 -25.23 -24.91 10.21
CA CYS A 8 -25.89 -23.78 10.87
C CYS A 8 -24.90 -22.61 10.97
N THR A 9 -25.19 -21.47 10.36
CA THR A 9 -24.32 -20.28 10.37
C THR A 9 -23.92 -19.84 11.78
N THR A 10 -24.87 -19.86 12.74
CA THR A 10 -24.65 -19.39 14.12
C THR A 10 -23.76 -20.30 14.96
N CYS A 11 -23.88 -21.63 14.85
CA CYS A 11 -23.12 -22.58 15.69
C CYS A 11 -22.13 -23.48 14.93
N ARG A 12 -22.00 -23.27 13.61
CA ARG A 12 -21.19 -24.05 12.64
C ARG A 12 -21.44 -25.57 12.61
N ARG A 13 -22.41 -26.09 13.39
CA ARG A 13 -22.68 -27.53 13.47
C ARG A 13 -23.28 -28.06 12.18
N LYS A 14 -22.74 -29.17 11.70
CA LYS A 14 -23.20 -29.93 10.54
C LYS A 14 -24.54 -30.60 10.82
N LEU A 15 -25.54 -30.30 9.99
CA LEU A 15 -26.88 -30.89 9.99
C LEU A 15 -27.02 -31.74 8.71
N ILE A 16 -27.83 -32.81 8.74
CA ILE A 16 -28.06 -33.67 7.57
C ILE A 16 -29.53 -33.60 7.17
N VAL A 17 -29.78 -33.03 5.99
CA VAL A 17 -31.12 -32.92 5.40
C VAL A 17 -31.42 -34.23 4.67
N SER A 18 -32.44 -34.96 5.13
CA SER A 18 -32.75 -36.34 4.70
C SER A 18 -34.16 -36.54 4.15
N LYS A 19 -35.00 -35.50 4.15
CA LYS A 19 -36.37 -35.50 3.62
C LYS A 19 -36.52 -34.38 2.58
N PRO A 20 -37.16 -34.62 1.43
CA PRO A 20 -37.36 -33.59 0.40
C PRO A 20 -38.32 -32.50 0.86
N ASP A 21 -39.31 -32.84 1.70
CA ASP A 21 -40.34 -31.92 2.22
C ASP A 21 -39.76 -30.72 3.00
N LEU A 22 -38.48 -30.79 3.40
CA LEU A 22 -37.79 -29.75 4.18
C LEU A 22 -37.09 -28.70 3.30
N LEU A 23 -36.94 -28.92 1.99
CA LEU A 23 -36.34 -27.96 1.06
C LEU A 23 -37.15 -26.66 1.05
N GLY A 24 -36.46 -25.51 1.00
CA GLY A 24 -37.06 -24.18 1.08
C GLY A 24 -37.61 -23.76 2.45
N GLN A 25 -37.61 -24.65 3.46
CA GLN A 25 -38.11 -24.32 4.79
C GLN A 25 -37.05 -23.62 5.66
N ILE A 26 -37.47 -22.71 6.52
CA ILE A 26 -36.62 -22.15 7.59
C ILE A 26 -36.97 -22.87 8.90
N LEU A 27 -35.98 -23.54 9.49
CA LEU A 27 -36.14 -24.44 10.64
C LEU A 27 -35.17 -24.09 11.77
N ALA A 28 -35.59 -24.25 13.01
CA ALA A 28 -34.73 -24.03 14.17
C ALA A 28 -33.64 -25.13 14.27
N CYS A 29 -32.39 -24.72 14.39
CA CYS A 29 -31.25 -25.62 14.55
C CYS A 29 -31.37 -26.42 15.86
N PRO A 30 -31.35 -27.76 15.83
CA PRO A 30 -31.52 -28.61 17.03
C PRO A 30 -30.35 -28.57 18.02
N SER A 31 -29.38 -27.65 17.83
CA SER A 31 -28.20 -27.48 18.71
C SER A 31 -28.07 -26.09 19.33
N CYS A 32 -28.67 -25.05 18.74
CA CYS A 32 -28.61 -23.68 19.27
C CYS A 32 -29.93 -22.89 19.11
N SER A 33 -30.99 -23.52 18.60
CA SER A 33 -32.31 -22.92 18.30
C SER A 33 -32.33 -21.77 17.29
N SER A 34 -31.17 -21.36 16.75
CA SER A 34 -31.09 -20.35 15.68
C SER A 34 -31.76 -20.84 14.39
N MET A 35 -32.36 -19.92 13.62
CA MET A 35 -33.08 -20.23 12.39
C MET A 35 -32.10 -20.53 11.25
N VAL A 36 -32.35 -21.63 10.53
CA VAL A 36 -31.53 -22.09 9.40
C VAL A 36 -32.46 -22.36 8.21
N GLN A 37 -32.22 -21.69 7.10
CA GLN A 37 -32.89 -21.98 5.83
C GLN A 37 -32.29 -23.25 5.21
N ILE A 38 -33.15 -24.16 4.80
CA ILE A 38 -32.78 -25.31 3.96
C ILE A 38 -32.87 -24.83 2.49
N PRO A 39 -31.84 -25.05 1.65
CA PRO A 39 -31.92 -24.72 0.22
C PRO A 39 -33.13 -25.38 -0.47
N ASP A 40 -33.70 -24.71 -1.47
CA ASP A 40 -34.80 -25.23 -2.29
C ASP A 40 -34.37 -26.38 -3.21
N VAL A 41 -33.10 -26.40 -3.61
CA VAL A 41 -32.50 -27.41 -4.51
C VAL A 41 -31.32 -28.08 -3.80
N PRO A 42 -31.16 -29.42 -3.88
CA PRO A 42 -30.00 -30.09 -3.31
C PRO A 42 -28.70 -29.67 -4.03
N PRO A 43 -27.59 -29.39 -3.33
CA PRO A 43 -26.32 -29.07 -3.97
C PRO A 43 -25.87 -30.22 -4.87
N GLY A 44 -25.53 -29.90 -6.12
CA GLY A 44 -25.21 -30.88 -7.17
C GLY A 44 -26.38 -31.22 -8.12
N PHE A 45 -27.60 -30.73 -7.87
CA PHE A 45 -28.66 -30.72 -8.88
C PHE A 45 -28.63 -29.40 -9.68
N GLN A 46 -28.39 -29.49 -10.99
CA GLN A 46 -28.58 -28.41 -11.95
C GLN A 46 -29.66 -28.85 -12.94
N ASP A 47 -30.80 -28.16 -12.97
CA ASP A 47 -31.79 -28.35 -14.03
C ASP A 47 -31.30 -27.64 -15.32
N PRO A 48 -31.23 -28.34 -16.47
CA PRO A 48 -30.54 -27.86 -17.66
C PRO A 48 -31.27 -26.76 -18.45
N GLU A 49 -32.46 -26.32 -18.03
CA GLU A 49 -33.32 -25.42 -18.81
C GLU A 49 -33.43 -23.97 -18.27
N ASN A 50 -33.04 -23.69 -17.01
CA ASN A 50 -33.14 -22.34 -16.40
C ASN A 50 -31.76 -21.74 -16.04
N ALA A 51 -30.89 -21.61 -17.05
CA ALA A 51 -29.56 -21.00 -16.89
C ALA A 51 -29.50 -19.49 -17.24
N ASN A 52 -30.65 -18.86 -17.50
CA ASN A 52 -30.80 -17.42 -17.72
C ASN A 52 -31.98 -16.90 -16.89
N ASP A 53 -31.86 -15.66 -16.41
CA ASP A 53 -32.91 -14.83 -15.80
C ASP A 53 -33.38 -15.19 -14.37
N THR A 54 -32.45 -15.18 -13.41
CA THR A 54 -32.71 -14.66 -12.06
C THR A 54 -31.57 -13.75 -11.63
N VAL A 55 -31.85 -12.46 -11.43
CA VAL A 55 -30.94 -11.52 -10.76
C VAL A 55 -31.37 -11.43 -9.31
N ASP A 56 -30.65 -12.09 -8.39
CA ASP A 56 -30.94 -11.97 -6.96
C ASP A 56 -29.72 -12.13 -6.05
N ASP A 57 -29.76 -11.30 -4.99
CA ASP A 57 -29.09 -11.27 -3.69
C ASP A 57 -27.59 -11.59 -3.47
N PHE A 58 -26.99 -10.88 -2.52
CA PHE A 58 -25.57 -10.94 -2.14
C PHE A 58 -25.30 -12.02 -1.07
N GLY A 59 -25.32 -13.31 -1.48
CA GLY A 59 -25.23 -14.45 -0.55
C GLY A 59 -24.09 -15.46 -0.76
N TYR A 60 -22.98 -15.26 -0.02
CA TYR A 60 -22.12 -16.30 0.58
C TYR A 60 -21.17 -17.24 -0.22
N VAL A 61 -20.13 -17.68 0.53
CA VAL A 61 -19.34 -18.93 0.50
C VAL A 61 -18.56 -19.30 -0.78
N ALA A 62 -17.26 -19.53 -0.63
CA ALA A 62 -16.41 -20.25 -1.58
C ALA A 62 -16.54 -21.77 -1.38
N GLU A 63 -16.35 -22.55 -2.45
CA GLU A 63 -16.57 -24.01 -2.44
C GLU A 63 -15.41 -24.76 -1.76
N ASP A 64 -15.63 -25.28 -0.55
CA ASP A 64 -14.61 -26.03 0.22
C ASP A 64 -14.21 -27.35 -0.44
N ASN A 65 -12.90 -27.54 -0.65
CA ASN A 65 -12.29 -28.78 -1.09
C ASN A 65 -12.13 -29.76 0.09
N PRO A 66 -12.69 -30.99 0.07
CA PRO A 66 -12.80 -31.83 1.24
C PRO A 66 -11.53 -32.65 1.56
N ASN A 67 -10.42 -31.98 1.86
CA ASN A 67 -9.25 -32.51 2.59
C ASN A 67 -8.29 -31.38 2.98
N ASP A 68 -8.45 -30.82 4.18
CA ASP A 68 -7.34 -30.38 5.05
C ASP A 68 -7.88 -29.95 6.44
N ASP A 69 -7.38 -30.57 7.51
CA ASP A 69 -7.71 -30.21 8.90
C ASP A 69 -6.72 -29.14 9.42
N ILE A 70 -7.05 -27.85 9.27
CA ILE A 70 -6.21 -26.73 9.72
C ILE A 70 -6.73 -26.15 11.06
N PRO A 71 -5.91 -26.08 12.12
CA PRO A 71 -6.28 -25.42 13.37
C PRO A 71 -6.15 -23.90 13.26
N ILE A 72 -7.21 -23.16 13.62
CA ILE A 72 -7.18 -21.70 13.69
C ILE A 72 -6.38 -21.26 14.92
N VAL A 73 -5.31 -20.48 14.72
CA VAL A 73 -4.53 -19.82 15.77
C VAL A 73 -4.80 -18.31 15.73
N SER A 74 -5.12 -17.72 16.87
CA SER A 74 -5.40 -16.28 16.99
C SER A 74 -4.11 -15.45 16.98
N TYR A 75 -3.78 -14.83 15.85
CA TYR A 75 -2.65 -13.91 15.72
C TYR A 75 -2.99 -12.51 16.27
N VAL A 76 -2.69 -12.29 17.55
CA VAL A 76 -2.67 -10.94 18.17
C VAL A 76 -1.42 -10.72 19.05
N ASP A 77 -0.95 -11.74 19.80
CA ASP A 77 0.12 -11.55 20.80
C ASP A 77 1.58 -11.64 20.29
N ASN A 78 1.85 -12.28 19.15
CA ASN A 78 3.23 -12.60 18.72
C ASN A 78 3.91 -11.49 17.88
N LEU A 79 4.12 -10.32 18.49
CA LEU A 79 4.99 -9.26 17.95
C LEU A 79 6.01 -8.68 18.95
N LEU A 80 6.02 -9.13 20.22
CA LEU A 80 6.89 -8.60 21.29
C LEU A 80 7.50 -9.68 22.20
N ALA A 81 8.02 -10.78 21.64
CA ALA A 81 8.84 -11.74 22.41
C ALA A 81 9.76 -12.60 21.53
N ASP A 82 11.03 -12.22 21.39
CA ASP A 82 12.13 -13.20 21.27
C ASP A 82 13.52 -12.56 21.57
N GLU A 83 13.94 -12.55 22.85
CA GLU A 83 15.38 -12.63 23.16
C GLU A 83 15.61 -13.28 24.54
N HIS A 84 16.63 -14.16 24.59
CA HIS A 84 17.17 -14.86 25.75
C HIS A 84 16.25 -15.81 26.55
N THR A 85 16.46 -17.13 26.35
CA THR A 85 16.74 -18.03 27.48
C THR A 85 17.67 -19.17 27.05
N GLU A 86 18.94 -19.09 27.43
CA GLU A 86 19.73 -20.29 27.75
C GLU A 86 19.85 -20.39 29.27
N SER A 87 19.71 -21.60 29.83
CA SER A 87 19.91 -21.87 31.26
C SER A 87 20.10 -23.36 31.52
N PRO A 88 21.25 -23.80 32.08
CA PRO A 88 21.42 -25.12 32.63
C PRO A 88 21.13 -25.17 34.14
N THR A 89 20.13 -25.98 34.49
CA THR A 89 19.96 -26.83 35.69
C THR A 89 20.70 -26.49 37.01
N ALA A 90 19.93 -26.44 38.10
CA ALA A 90 20.39 -26.15 39.47
C ALA A 90 21.01 -27.34 40.23
N GLN A 91 21.75 -27.05 41.31
CA GLN A 91 21.66 -27.81 42.57
C GLN A 91 22.18 -27.07 43.83
N ASP A 92 21.53 -27.38 44.95
CA ASP A 92 21.92 -27.30 46.39
C ASP A 92 22.17 -25.95 47.14
N GLN A 93 21.95 -26.06 48.47
CA GLN A 93 22.01 -25.05 49.55
C GLN A 93 23.27 -25.31 50.45
N PRO A 94 23.53 -24.67 51.63
CA PRO A 94 22.76 -23.66 52.37
C PRO A 94 23.51 -22.49 53.08
N PHE A 95 22.71 -21.47 53.40
CA PHE A 95 22.66 -20.66 54.64
C PHE A 95 23.82 -20.71 55.68
N VAL A 96 24.44 -19.55 55.96
CA VAL A 96 25.18 -19.23 57.21
C VAL A 96 24.98 -17.74 57.58
N GLU A 97 24.96 -17.41 58.88
CA GLU A 97 24.76 -16.07 59.45
C GLU A 97 26.01 -15.13 59.43
N PRO A 98 25.84 -13.80 59.62
CA PRO A 98 26.93 -12.82 59.57
C PRO A 98 27.70 -12.68 60.90
N ILE A 99 28.92 -12.13 60.83
CA ILE A 99 29.76 -11.78 62.00
C ILE A 99 30.23 -10.31 61.90
N HIS A 100 30.14 -9.58 63.01
CA HIS A 100 30.66 -8.22 63.19
C HIS A 100 32.20 -8.16 63.23
N SER A 101 32.81 -7.07 62.74
CA SER A 101 33.77 -6.28 63.54
C SER A 101 33.93 -4.86 62.98
N ASP A 102 34.04 -3.89 63.88
CA ASP A 102 34.44 -2.51 63.62
C ASP A 102 35.99 -2.39 63.56
N ASP A 103 36.52 -1.33 62.93
CA ASP A 103 37.32 -0.31 63.64
C ASP A 103 37.48 0.99 62.80
N LEU A 104 38.08 2.01 63.43
CA LEU A 104 38.14 3.42 63.01
C LEU A 104 39.46 3.79 62.29
N GLY A 105 39.43 4.81 61.43
CA GLY A 105 40.67 5.48 61.01
C GLY A 105 40.58 6.36 59.76
N GLY A 106 40.72 7.66 59.93
CA GLY A 106 41.24 8.60 58.92
C GLY A 106 42.28 9.52 59.57
N PRO A 107 42.80 10.57 58.90
CA PRO A 107 42.47 11.05 57.55
C PRO A 107 43.72 11.35 56.69
N ALA A 108 43.52 12.16 55.63
CA ALA A 108 44.46 13.08 54.96
C ALA A 108 45.10 12.69 53.60
N ASP A 109 45.35 13.77 52.86
CA ASP A 109 46.17 14.04 51.67
C ASP A 109 46.00 13.23 50.37
N GLN A 110 45.48 13.97 49.38
CA GLN A 110 45.62 13.69 47.95
C GLN A 110 47.01 14.16 47.47
N SER A 111 47.71 13.35 46.65
CA SER A 111 48.33 13.80 45.38
C SER A 111 49.02 12.63 44.63
N ASP A 112 48.78 12.60 43.32
CA ASP A 112 49.60 12.01 42.25
C ASP A 112 49.85 10.49 42.11
N LEU A 113 50.18 10.16 40.85
CA LEU A 113 50.75 8.91 40.30
C LEU A 113 49.84 7.68 40.15
N ILE A 114 49.14 7.64 39.00
CA ILE A 114 48.73 6.40 38.31
C ILE A 114 49.99 5.66 37.84
N PRO A 115 50.11 4.35 38.09
CA PRO A 115 50.29 3.41 36.96
C PRO A 115 49.10 2.47 36.75
N LEU A 116 49.00 1.93 35.53
CA LEU A 116 47.99 0.96 35.13
C LEU A 116 48.21 -0.40 35.82
N ASP A 117 47.13 -1.01 36.33
CA ASP A 117 46.60 -2.29 35.81
C ASP A 117 45.25 -2.61 36.49
N TRP A 118 44.14 -2.68 35.73
CA TRP A 118 42.80 -2.97 36.29
C TRP A 118 41.88 -3.71 35.31
N ASP A 119 41.24 -4.75 35.86
CA ASP A 119 40.43 -5.77 35.19
C ASP A 119 39.08 -5.28 34.61
N GLU A 120 38.63 -5.94 33.54
CA GLU A 120 37.46 -5.56 32.72
C GLU A 120 36.10 -5.84 33.42
N SER A 121 36.13 -6.62 34.49
CA SER A 121 34.98 -7.15 35.25
C SER A 121 34.03 -6.11 35.89
N GLN A 122 34.45 -4.84 36.08
CA GLN A 122 33.62 -3.86 36.82
C GLN A 122 32.68 -2.96 35.99
N LYS A 123 32.76 -2.93 34.65
CA LYS A 123 31.89 -2.04 33.83
C LYS A 123 30.39 -2.27 34.09
N ASN A 124 29.95 -3.53 34.06
CA ASN A 124 28.52 -3.86 34.08
C ASN A 124 27.83 -3.49 35.40
N LYS A 125 28.55 -3.49 36.52
CA LYS A 125 28.00 -3.11 37.84
C LYS A 125 27.74 -1.61 37.97
N ARG A 126 28.48 -0.75 37.25
CA ARG A 126 28.22 0.70 37.24
C ARG A 126 27.06 1.09 36.33
N MET A 127 26.88 0.37 35.20
CA MET A 127 25.79 0.63 34.26
C MET A 127 24.41 0.39 34.88
N LEU A 128 24.23 -0.70 35.65
CA LEU A 128 22.98 -1.00 36.36
C LEU A 128 22.57 0.09 37.38
N VAL A 129 23.52 0.68 38.10
CA VAL A 129 23.24 1.74 39.08
C VAL A 129 22.77 3.03 38.41
N ILE A 130 23.32 3.36 37.24
CA ILE A 130 22.91 4.54 36.46
C ILE A 130 21.48 4.35 35.91
N ILE A 131 21.17 3.18 35.35
CA ILE A 131 19.83 2.86 34.84
C ILE A 131 18.77 2.94 35.94
N GLY A 132 19.07 2.40 37.14
CA GLY A 132 18.15 2.46 38.28
C GLY A 132 17.78 3.88 38.72
N LEU A 133 18.76 4.81 38.70
CA LEU A 133 18.51 6.22 39.03
C LEU A 133 17.61 6.91 37.98
N CYS A 134 17.86 6.68 36.69
CA CYS A 134 17.04 7.28 35.61
C CYS A 134 15.57 6.85 35.67
N VAL A 135 15.28 5.58 35.95
CA VAL A 135 13.89 5.09 36.07
C VAL A 135 13.18 5.73 37.27
N SER A 136 13.87 5.89 38.40
CA SER A 136 13.28 6.52 39.60
C SER A 136 12.90 7.99 39.40
N GLY A 137 13.59 8.72 38.53
CA GLY A 137 13.33 10.13 38.23
C GLY A 137 12.13 10.37 37.30
N LEU A 138 11.74 9.41 36.47
CA LEU A 138 10.58 9.55 35.57
C LEU A 138 9.26 9.35 36.31
N ILE A 139 9.20 8.39 37.23
CA ILE A 139 7.98 8.02 37.98
C ILE A 139 7.47 9.18 38.88
N THR A 140 8.39 9.97 39.43
CA THR A 140 8.07 11.15 40.25
C THR A 140 7.57 12.34 39.42
N ILE A 141 8.03 12.49 38.17
CA ILE A 141 7.54 13.55 37.26
C ILE A 141 6.10 13.25 36.81
N THR A 142 5.80 12.00 36.42
CA THR A 142 4.45 11.60 36.01
C THR A 142 3.40 11.74 37.12
N THR A 143 3.79 11.49 38.38
CA THR A 143 2.86 11.60 39.52
C THR A 143 2.55 13.05 39.93
N ILE A 144 3.46 14.00 39.70
CA ILE A 144 3.21 15.43 39.92
C ILE A 144 2.25 16.00 38.85
N ILE A 145 2.46 15.64 37.57
CA ILE A 145 1.63 16.15 36.46
C ILE A 145 0.20 15.59 36.53
N GLY A 146 0.02 14.34 36.95
CA GLY A 146 -1.30 13.71 37.07
C GLY A 146 -2.23 14.35 38.12
N PHE A 147 -1.69 15.06 39.11
CA PHE A 147 -2.47 15.60 40.24
C PHE A 147 -3.00 17.04 40.02
N SER A 148 -2.70 17.67 38.87
CA SER A 148 -3.07 19.07 38.58
C SER A 148 -4.22 19.22 37.56
N ARG A 149 -5.05 18.18 37.37
CA ARG A 149 -6.15 18.21 36.38
C ARG A 149 -7.51 17.67 36.86
N SER A 150 -7.67 17.42 38.15
CA SER A 150 -8.95 16.98 38.75
C SER A 150 -9.25 17.77 40.03
N ASN A 151 -10.09 18.80 39.90
CA ASN A 151 -10.86 19.52 40.94
C ASN A 151 -11.53 20.74 40.25
N ASP A 152 -12.80 21.10 40.48
CA ASP A 152 -13.90 20.39 41.17
C ASP A 152 -15.26 20.97 40.65
N PRO A 153 -16.44 20.91 41.33
CA PRO A 153 -17.58 20.11 40.89
C PRO A 153 -18.81 20.91 40.41
N GLU A 154 -19.91 20.19 40.13
CA GLU A 154 -21.23 20.78 39.83
C GLU A 154 -22.08 21.14 41.07
N ASP A 155 -22.92 22.17 40.86
CA ASP A 155 -24.27 22.37 41.39
C ASP A 155 -24.54 23.03 42.78
N SER A 156 -25.77 23.55 42.92
CA SER A 156 -26.48 24.10 44.10
C SER A 156 -26.30 25.59 44.50
N VAL A 157 -26.99 26.46 43.76
CA VAL A 157 -28.12 27.30 44.25
C VAL A 157 -27.98 28.16 45.55
N GLN A 158 -28.38 29.45 45.42
CA GLN A 158 -28.99 30.38 46.41
C GLN A 158 -28.17 31.50 47.18
N THR A 159 -28.44 32.74 46.74
CA THR A 159 -28.80 33.97 47.52
C THR A 159 -27.76 34.95 48.14
N THR A 160 -27.92 36.22 47.73
CA THR A 160 -27.76 37.51 48.48
C THR A 160 -26.40 38.07 48.92
N GLN A 161 -26.26 39.39 48.68
CA GLN A 161 -25.59 40.41 49.50
C GLN A 161 -24.04 40.36 49.65
N GLN A 162 -23.33 41.48 49.86
CA GLN A 162 -23.55 42.90 49.48
C GLN A 162 -22.22 43.68 49.67
N SER A 163 -22.11 44.88 49.09
CA SER A 163 -21.30 46.00 49.59
C SER A 163 -19.75 45.92 49.54
N ASN A 164 -19.21 46.78 48.67
CA ASN A 164 -18.26 47.86 49.03
C ASN A 164 -16.75 47.61 49.23
N VAL A 165 -15.98 48.46 48.54
CA VAL A 165 -14.85 49.29 49.06
C VAL A 165 -13.49 48.59 49.32
N SER A 166 -12.32 49.17 49.02
CA SER A 166 -11.96 50.33 48.16
C SER A 166 -10.43 50.54 48.15
N THR A 167 -9.81 50.63 46.95
CA THR A 167 -8.57 51.43 46.68
C THR A 167 -7.31 50.91 47.46
N GLN A 168 -6.04 51.30 47.27
CA GLN A 168 -5.40 52.50 46.71
C GLN A 168 -3.90 52.26 46.35
N GLU A 169 -3.41 52.85 45.23
CA GLU A 169 -2.00 53.31 44.99
C GLU A 169 -0.83 52.29 45.01
N THR A 170 0.40 52.54 44.53
CA THR A 170 1.04 53.57 43.65
C THR A 170 2.30 52.89 43.07
N ALA A 171 2.51 52.75 41.75
CA ALA A 171 2.79 53.72 40.68
C ALA A 171 4.27 54.16 40.58
N GLU A 172 4.86 53.96 39.39
CA GLU A 172 5.91 54.69 38.66
C GLU A 172 6.15 53.90 37.34
N HIS A 173 6.49 54.40 36.15
CA HIS A 173 6.48 55.70 35.49
C HIS A 173 6.95 55.41 34.03
N THR A 174 6.22 55.87 32.99
CA THR A 174 6.77 56.59 31.80
C THR A 174 7.73 55.84 30.83
N GLU A 175 7.60 55.84 29.48
CA GLU A 175 6.74 56.48 28.45
C GLU A 175 7.01 55.83 27.06
N GLN A 176 6.43 56.11 25.87
CA GLN A 176 5.29 56.88 25.29
C GLN A 176 5.00 56.29 23.85
N VAL A 177 4.03 56.82 23.07
CA VAL A 177 3.93 56.77 21.57
C VAL A 177 3.62 55.40 20.90
N THR A 178 2.58 55.21 20.06
CA THR A 178 1.46 56.07 19.57
C THR A 178 0.26 55.22 19.10
N THR A 179 -0.96 55.75 19.22
CA THR A 179 -2.20 55.32 18.50
C THR A 179 -2.39 56.13 17.19
N PRO A 180 -3.19 55.68 16.20
CA PRO A 180 -4.67 55.85 16.18
C PRO A 180 -5.44 54.61 15.63
N GLN A 181 -6.78 54.50 15.58
CA GLN A 181 -7.93 55.15 16.24
C GLN A 181 -9.19 54.32 15.88
N SER A 182 -10.21 54.28 16.75
CA SER A 182 -11.53 53.69 16.46
C SER A 182 -12.67 54.62 16.94
N GLU A 183 -13.83 54.51 16.28
CA GLU A 183 -15.17 54.95 16.75
C GLU A 183 -16.06 53.69 16.60
N ASP A 184 -16.80 53.20 17.60
CA ASP A 184 -18.08 53.71 18.15
C ASP A 184 -19.17 53.92 17.07
N THR A 185 -20.43 53.48 17.23
CA THR A 185 -21.22 53.33 18.48
C THR A 185 -22.27 52.18 18.42
N ASP A 186 -22.83 51.82 19.59
CA ASP A 186 -23.84 50.74 19.84
C ASP A 186 -25.33 51.24 19.65
N PRO A 187 -26.45 50.51 19.96
CA PRO A 187 -27.58 50.37 19.01
C PRO A 187 -28.99 50.68 19.60
N LYS A 188 -30.06 50.10 18.98
CA LYS A 188 -31.53 50.13 19.27
C LYS A 188 -32.39 51.06 18.38
N ASP A 189 -33.70 50.82 18.12
CA ASP A 189 -34.63 49.76 18.57
C ASP A 189 -35.73 49.46 17.51
N ILE A 190 -36.28 48.22 17.55
CA ILE A 190 -37.65 47.73 17.19
C ILE A 190 -38.51 48.47 16.13
N GLN A 191 -38.96 47.74 15.07
CA GLN A 191 -40.40 47.55 14.73
C GLN A 191 -40.67 46.46 13.64
N ASP A 192 -41.94 46.08 13.50
CA ASP A 192 -42.46 44.81 12.91
C ASP A 192 -42.57 44.72 11.36
N PRO A 193 -42.72 43.50 10.80
CA PRO A 193 -42.78 43.25 9.34
C PRO A 193 -44.21 43.18 8.75
N PRO A 194 -44.36 43.30 7.42
CA PRO A 194 -45.57 42.90 6.71
C PRO A 194 -45.38 41.80 5.63
N GLU A 195 -46.37 40.92 5.59
CA GLU A 195 -47.03 40.30 4.43
C GLU A 195 -46.26 39.47 3.37
N GLN A 196 -46.74 38.22 3.31
CA GLN A 196 -46.83 37.27 2.20
C GLN A 196 -46.71 37.82 0.76
N SER A 197 -46.20 36.97 -0.14
CA SER A 197 -46.51 37.01 -1.57
C SER A 197 -46.71 35.59 -2.10
N GLU A 198 -47.75 35.40 -2.91
CA GLU A 198 -48.17 34.10 -3.46
C GLU A 198 -47.36 33.71 -4.71
N PRO A 199 -47.25 32.40 -5.03
CA PRO A 199 -46.56 31.95 -6.24
C PRO A 199 -47.42 32.20 -7.51
N PRO A 200 -46.84 32.70 -8.62
CA PRO A 200 -47.54 32.80 -9.90
C PRO A 200 -47.73 31.41 -10.52
N ALA A 201 -48.94 31.14 -11.02
CA ALA A 201 -49.31 29.85 -11.58
C ALA A 201 -49.19 29.79 -13.12
N ASN A 202 -48.80 28.61 -13.60
CA ASN A 202 -49.26 27.95 -14.82
C ASN A 202 -49.20 28.73 -16.17
N THR A 203 -48.35 28.26 -17.11
CA THR A 203 -48.50 28.56 -18.54
C THR A 203 -48.10 27.34 -19.38
N GLU A 204 -48.99 26.93 -20.28
CA GLU A 204 -48.91 25.75 -21.15
C GLU A 204 -49.60 26.10 -22.49
N PRO A 205 -49.40 25.33 -23.58
CA PRO A 205 -48.17 24.99 -24.29
C PRO A 205 -47.98 25.91 -25.54
N PRO A 206 -47.27 25.48 -26.61
CA PRO A 206 -47.96 24.68 -27.63
C PRO A 206 -47.18 23.43 -28.10
N ALA A 207 -47.92 22.48 -28.68
CA ALA A 207 -47.40 21.20 -29.16
C ALA A 207 -46.38 21.32 -30.30
N SER A 208 -45.43 20.38 -30.35
CA SER A 208 -44.65 20.10 -31.57
C SER A 208 -45.42 19.11 -32.45
N GLU A 209 -45.64 19.46 -33.72
CA GLU A 209 -46.42 18.64 -34.65
C GLU A 209 -45.67 17.38 -35.10
N THR A 210 -46.41 16.26 -35.22
CA THR A 210 -45.89 15.03 -35.82
C THR A 210 -45.99 15.12 -37.34
N THR A 211 -44.85 15.18 -38.04
CA THR A 211 -44.83 15.17 -39.51
C THR A 211 -44.09 13.94 -40.04
N LYS A 212 -44.81 13.07 -40.75
CA LYS A 212 -44.28 11.95 -41.55
C LYS A 212 -44.65 12.18 -43.01
N PRO A 213 -43.70 11.96 -43.95
CA PRO A 213 -44.10 11.25 -45.16
C PRO A 213 -43.08 10.18 -45.62
N ASP A 214 -43.63 9.22 -46.36
CA ASP A 214 -43.00 8.10 -47.09
C ASP A 214 -42.40 8.56 -48.46
N PRO A 215 -41.89 7.69 -49.36
CA PRO A 215 -40.95 6.56 -49.24
C PRO A 215 -39.81 6.57 -50.32
N MET A 216 -39.25 5.39 -50.62
CA MET A 216 -38.26 5.01 -51.66
C MET A 216 -38.41 5.59 -53.08
N PRO A 217 -37.30 5.67 -53.86
CA PRO A 217 -36.96 4.63 -54.86
C PRO A 217 -35.56 4.01 -54.61
N GLU A 218 -35.16 2.79 -54.99
CA GLU A 218 -35.40 1.92 -56.16
C GLU A 218 -34.70 2.34 -57.46
N THR A 219 -33.52 1.78 -57.76
CA THR A 219 -32.98 1.64 -59.13
C THR A 219 -31.97 0.47 -59.22
N GLU A 220 -32.44 -0.62 -59.82
CA GLU A 220 -31.78 -1.56 -60.76
C GLU A 220 -30.40 -2.21 -60.53
N GLN A 221 -30.36 -3.49 -60.96
CA GLN A 221 -29.21 -4.39 -61.11
C GLN A 221 -28.50 -4.14 -62.47
N PRO A 222 -27.30 -4.69 -62.73
CA PRO A 222 -27.32 -5.98 -63.45
C PRO A 222 -26.20 -6.99 -63.11
N THR A 223 -26.47 -8.21 -63.57
CA THR A 223 -25.69 -9.46 -63.60
C THR A 223 -24.25 -9.36 -64.16
N THR A 224 -23.33 -10.27 -63.82
CA THR A 224 -23.21 -11.57 -64.55
C THR A 224 -22.38 -12.67 -63.85
N LYS A 225 -22.74 -13.93 -64.17
CA LYS A 225 -22.11 -15.23 -63.86
C LYS A 225 -21.57 -15.81 -65.20
N PRO A 226 -20.39 -16.48 -65.29
CA PRO A 226 -20.38 -17.96 -65.43
C PRO A 226 -19.13 -18.75 -64.94
N GLU A 227 -19.43 -19.84 -64.21
CA GLU A 227 -18.97 -21.24 -64.36
C GLU A 227 -17.49 -21.72 -64.46
N ILE A 228 -17.24 -22.76 -63.64
CA ILE A 228 -16.21 -23.83 -63.67
C ILE A 228 -16.63 -24.95 -64.68
N PRO A 229 -15.87 -26.04 -65.01
CA PRO A 229 -14.70 -26.66 -64.35
C PRO A 229 -13.56 -27.18 -65.28
N SER A 230 -12.52 -27.83 -64.73
CA SER A 230 -12.03 -29.16 -65.23
C SER A 230 -11.05 -29.88 -64.26
N VAL A 231 -10.84 -31.18 -64.50
CA VAL A 231 -10.20 -32.22 -63.66
C VAL A 231 -8.69 -32.40 -63.94
N ALA A 232 -7.96 -33.04 -63.01
CA ALA A 232 -6.52 -33.41 -63.08
C ALA A 232 -6.18 -34.54 -64.09
N PRO A 233 -4.88 -34.84 -64.34
CA PRO A 233 -4.26 -36.03 -63.71
C PRO A 233 -2.75 -35.88 -63.34
N PRO A 234 -2.09 -36.88 -62.69
CA PRO A 234 -0.73 -36.77 -62.13
C PRO A 234 0.37 -37.59 -62.86
N GLY A 235 1.66 -37.32 -62.55
CA GLY A 235 2.75 -38.32 -62.71
C GLY A 235 4.19 -37.81 -62.93
N PHE A 236 5.13 -38.62 -62.44
CA PHE A 236 6.59 -38.69 -62.72
C PHE A 236 7.60 -37.74 -62.05
N GLU A 237 8.83 -38.26 -61.97
CA GLU A 237 9.93 -37.86 -61.09
C GLU A 237 11.07 -37.17 -61.86
N ALA A 238 11.93 -36.43 -61.15
CA ALA A 238 13.35 -36.32 -61.47
C ALA A 238 14.17 -35.94 -60.23
N VAL A 239 15.28 -36.63 -59.99
CA VAL A 239 16.23 -36.33 -58.91
C VAL A 239 17.52 -35.78 -59.51
N ALA A 240 18.05 -34.70 -58.94
CA ALA A 240 19.45 -34.30 -59.09
C ALA A 240 19.92 -33.62 -57.80
N ALA A 241 21.01 -34.12 -57.22
CA ALA A 241 21.56 -33.63 -55.96
C ALA A 241 22.97 -33.06 -56.14
N THR A 242 23.38 -32.17 -55.24
CA THR A 242 24.78 -32.09 -54.80
C THR A 242 24.84 -31.59 -53.37
N SER A 243 25.67 -32.22 -52.55
CA SER A 243 25.77 -31.98 -51.11
C SER A 243 27.12 -31.38 -50.72
N THR A 244 27.12 -30.57 -49.67
CA THR A 244 28.29 -30.27 -48.82
C THR A 244 27.76 -30.24 -47.38
N GLU A 245 27.62 -31.36 -46.69
CA GLU A 245 28.69 -32.26 -46.18
C GLU A 245 29.50 -31.65 -45.03
N THR A 246 28.80 -31.27 -43.95
CA THR A 246 29.38 -31.01 -42.61
C THR A 246 28.58 -31.63 -41.46
N GLY A 247 27.45 -32.30 -41.73
CA GLY A 247 26.50 -32.74 -40.70
C GLY A 247 26.79 -34.08 -40.02
N GLU A 248 27.36 -35.06 -40.74
CA GLU A 248 27.36 -36.46 -40.25
C GLU A 248 28.40 -36.75 -39.17
N LEU A 249 29.53 -36.02 -39.14
CA LEU A 249 30.56 -36.21 -38.12
C LEU A 249 30.08 -35.88 -36.70
N ASN A 250 29.18 -34.90 -36.54
CA ASN A 250 28.62 -34.56 -35.23
C ASN A 250 27.68 -35.66 -34.71
N ASN A 251 26.92 -36.31 -35.59
CA ASN A 251 25.99 -37.38 -35.20
C ASN A 251 26.74 -38.65 -34.75
N ILE A 252 27.88 -38.96 -35.35
CA ILE A 252 28.73 -40.10 -34.94
C ILE A 252 29.41 -39.82 -33.59
N LEU A 253 29.77 -38.57 -33.30
CA LEU A 253 30.42 -38.20 -32.02
C LEU A 253 29.47 -38.30 -30.82
N LEU A 254 28.17 -38.07 -31.02
CA LEU A 254 27.13 -38.17 -29.99
C LEU A 254 26.83 -39.61 -29.54
N ASP A 255 26.99 -40.60 -30.42
CA ASP A 255 26.65 -42.00 -30.17
C ASP A 255 27.72 -42.76 -29.37
N VAL A 256 28.98 -42.29 -29.42
CA VAL A 256 30.14 -42.96 -28.78
C VAL A 256 30.45 -42.41 -27.38
N ALA A 257 30.07 -41.15 -27.08
CA ALA A 257 30.37 -40.51 -25.80
C ALA A 257 29.27 -39.52 -25.36
N PRO A 258 28.08 -39.99 -24.93
CA PRO A 258 26.96 -39.13 -24.54
C PRO A 258 27.24 -38.21 -23.32
N PHE A 259 28.32 -38.48 -22.59
CA PHE A 259 28.82 -37.64 -21.48
C PHE A 259 29.75 -36.50 -21.91
N LEU A 260 30.09 -36.38 -23.20
CA LEU A 260 30.85 -35.26 -23.77
C LEU A 260 29.99 -34.33 -24.65
N GLY A 261 28.76 -34.73 -24.97
CA GLY A 261 27.81 -33.91 -25.71
C GLY A 261 27.12 -32.88 -24.81
N ASN A 262 27.56 -31.62 -24.89
CA ASN A 262 26.92 -30.46 -24.23
C ASN A 262 26.66 -30.62 -22.72
N SER A 263 27.70 -31.01 -21.97
CA SER A 263 27.82 -30.61 -20.56
C SER A 263 28.10 -29.10 -20.46
N ALA A 264 27.12 -28.28 -20.89
CA ALA A 264 27.06 -26.88 -20.50
C ALA A 264 26.90 -26.84 -18.99
N ASN A 265 27.73 -26.05 -18.30
CA ASN A 265 27.65 -25.96 -16.84
C ASN A 265 26.23 -25.55 -16.42
N PRO A 266 25.62 -26.18 -15.40
CA PRO A 266 24.35 -25.73 -14.82
C PRO A 266 24.48 -24.39 -14.03
N ILE A 267 25.58 -23.68 -14.24
CA ILE A 267 25.87 -22.37 -13.66
C ILE A 267 25.22 -21.33 -14.59
N LEU A 268 24.10 -20.76 -14.14
CA LEU A 268 23.32 -19.73 -14.84
C LEU A 268 22.54 -20.23 -16.07
N THR A 269 21.68 -21.23 -15.88
CA THR A 269 20.32 -21.04 -16.41
C THR A 269 19.79 -19.75 -15.80
N SER A 270 19.60 -18.70 -16.60
CA SER A 270 19.04 -17.44 -16.09
C SER A 270 17.72 -17.76 -15.39
N PRO A 271 17.46 -17.26 -14.17
CA PRO A 271 16.12 -17.34 -13.60
C PRO A 271 15.16 -16.68 -14.60
N GLU A 272 13.96 -17.26 -14.73
CA GLU A 272 12.97 -16.80 -15.69
C GLU A 272 12.58 -15.37 -15.36
N ARG A 273 12.91 -14.45 -16.27
CA ARG A 273 12.90 -13.01 -15.98
C ARG A 273 11.44 -12.54 -15.87
N PRO A 274 11.05 -11.85 -14.76
CA PRO A 274 9.72 -11.25 -14.59
C PRO A 274 9.33 -10.44 -15.82
N ALA A 275 8.14 -10.71 -16.35
CA ALA A 275 7.74 -10.21 -17.66
C ALA A 275 7.63 -8.68 -17.63
N MET A 276 8.31 -8.01 -18.57
CA MET A 276 8.08 -6.57 -18.76
C MET A 276 6.63 -6.38 -19.24
N PRO A 277 5.81 -5.61 -18.50
CA PRO A 277 4.41 -5.43 -18.84
C PRO A 277 4.28 -4.63 -20.13
N LYS A 278 3.22 -4.87 -20.91
CA LYS A 278 3.04 -4.25 -22.23
C LYS A 278 1.89 -3.24 -22.18
N PRO A 279 2.15 -1.93 -22.36
CA PRO A 279 1.09 -0.93 -22.46
C PRO A 279 0.10 -1.24 -23.60
N VAL A 280 -1.19 -1.03 -23.33
CA VAL A 280 -2.24 -1.11 -24.35
C VAL A 280 -1.96 -0.04 -25.41
N SER A 281 -1.80 -0.46 -26.68
CA SER A 281 -1.27 0.43 -27.74
C SER A 281 -2.26 1.49 -28.24
N ASN A 282 -3.54 1.34 -27.92
CA ASN A 282 -4.57 2.36 -28.13
C ASN A 282 -5.61 2.24 -27.01
N PRO A 283 -5.36 2.82 -25.82
CA PRO A 283 -6.24 2.66 -24.67
C PRO A 283 -7.47 3.55 -24.83
N GLN A 284 -8.66 2.97 -24.67
CA GLN A 284 -9.91 3.71 -24.60
C GLN A 284 -10.29 3.86 -23.12
N ALA A 285 -10.55 5.09 -22.68
CA ALA A 285 -10.99 5.34 -21.31
C ALA A 285 -12.37 4.71 -21.05
N ALA A 286 -12.56 4.15 -19.86
CA ALA A 286 -13.87 3.65 -19.42
C ALA A 286 -14.85 4.81 -19.16
N THR A 287 -16.15 4.53 -19.26
CA THR A 287 -17.21 5.51 -18.96
C THR A 287 -17.11 5.98 -17.51
N GLU A 288 -17.30 7.28 -17.28
CA GLU A 288 -17.26 7.89 -15.95
C GLU A 288 -18.50 7.53 -15.13
N VAL A 289 -18.32 7.39 -13.82
CA VAL A 289 -19.40 7.21 -12.84
C VAL A 289 -19.76 8.58 -12.29
N ASN A 290 -21.05 8.84 -12.05
CA ASN A 290 -21.50 10.07 -11.41
C ASN A 290 -21.10 10.06 -9.92
N ILE A 291 -19.95 10.67 -9.61
CA ILE A 291 -19.43 10.76 -8.24
C ILE A 291 -20.38 11.60 -7.37
N GLU A 292 -20.89 12.70 -7.91
CA GLU A 292 -21.67 13.70 -7.17
C GLU A 292 -22.93 13.09 -6.55
N ALA A 293 -23.62 12.23 -7.29
CA ALA A 293 -24.79 11.50 -6.81
C ALA A 293 -24.43 10.50 -5.69
N GLY A 294 -23.29 9.82 -5.81
CA GLY A 294 -22.80 8.88 -4.81
C GLY A 294 -22.28 9.56 -3.53
N LEU A 295 -21.55 10.66 -3.66
CA LEU A 295 -21.10 11.48 -2.52
C LEU A 295 -22.27 12.17 -1.80
N SER A 296 -23.33 12.54 -2.53
CA SER A 296 -24.56 13.11 -1.98
C SER A 296 -25.49 12.06 -1.33
N PHE A 297 -25.17 10.77 -1.41
CA PHE A 297 -25.99 9.71 -0.80
C PHE A 297 -26.02 9.86 0.72
N THR A 298 -27.19 10.14 1.28
CA THR A 298 -27.42 10.21 2.72
C THR A 298 -27.51 8.82 3.33
N VAL A 299 -26.60 8.50 4.25
CA VAL A 299 -26.65 7.29 5.06
C VAL A 299 -27.52 7.57 6.30
N PRO A 300 -28.65 6.87 6.51
CA PRO A 300 -29.52 7.14 7.65
C PRO A 300 -28.84 6.92 9.00
N GLN A 301 -28.03 5.85 9.12
CA GLN A 301 -27.19 5.60 10.27
C GLN A 301 -25.98 4.76 9.85
N LEU A 302 -24.79 5.14 10.30
CA LEU A 302 -23.56 4.35 10.21
C LEU A 302 -22.84 4.44 11.56
N ASN A 303 -22.57 3.30 12.20
CA ASN A 303 -21.90 3.24 13.48
C ASN A 303 -20.78 2.18 13.40
N ILE A 304 -19.54 2.61 13.59
CA ILE A 304 -18.32 1.81 13.55
C ILE A 304 -17.66 2.00 14.93
N GLU A 305 -18.07 1.14 15.87
CA GLU A 305 -17.63 1.15 17.28
C GLU A 305 -16.31 0.40 17.48
N GLU A 306 -16.12 -0.70 16.75
CA GLU A 306 -14.84 -1.42 16.68
C GLU A 306 -13.91 -0.72 15.67
N GLU A 307 -12.62 -0.64 16.00
CA GLU A 307 -11.60 0.03 15.18
C GLU A 307 -11.41 -0.63 13.81
N LEU A 308 -12.06 -0.09 12.79
CA LEU A 308 -12.03 -0.61 11.42
C LEU A 308 -10.77 -0.11 10.69
N PRO A 309 -9.97 -0.96 10.04
CA PRO A 309 -8.85 -0.48 9.23
C PRO A 309 -9.30 0.43 8.09
N LEU A 310 -8.59 1.55 7.88
CA LEU A 310 -8.91 2.58 6.87
C LEU A 310 -9.21 2.00 5.47
N PHE A 311 -8.47 0.96 5.04
CA PHE A 311 -8.72 0.31 3.76
C PHE A 311 -10.09 -0.40 3.67
N GLN A 312 -10.61 -0.95 4.78
CA GLN A 312 -11.93 -1.58 4.84
C GLN A 312 -13.03 -0.53 4.85
N PHE A 313 -12.80 0.61 5.51
CA PHE A 313 -13.68 1.77 5.42
C PHE A 313 -13.80 2.29 3.97
N PHE A 314 -12.72 2.35 3.20
CA PHE A 314 -12.80 2.71 1.77
C PHE A 314 -13.59 1.70 0.94
N TYR A 315 -13.49 0.40 1.24
CA TYR A 315 -14.32 -0.62 0.59
C TYR A 315 -15.82 -0.47 0.94
N LEU A 316 -16.13 -0.16 2.20
CA LEU A 316 -17.50 0.14 2.65
C LEU A 316 -18.07 1.37 1.93
N VAL A 317 -17.33 2.48 1.87
CA VAL A 317 -17.79 3.70 1.17
C VAL A 317 -17.91 3.46 -0.34
N THR A 318 -16.98 2.74 -0.96
CA THR A 318 -17.06 2.31 -2.37
C THR A 318 -18.37 1.54 -2.64
N THR A 319 -18.77 0.68 -1.70
CA THR A 319 -19.97 -0.14 -1.81
C THR A 319 -21.25 0.69 -1.60
N LEU A 320 -21.28 1.56 -0.58
CA LEU A 320 -22.44 2.40 -0.27
C LEU A 320 -22.70 3.48 -1.32
N GLY A 321 -21.65 4.14 -1.81
CA GLY A 321 -21.75 5.22 -2.77
C GLY A 321 -21.82 4.78 -4.23
N ASN A 322 -21.54 3.50 -4.51
CA ASN A 322 -21.40 2.94 -5.86
C ASN A 322 -20.40 3.71 -6.75
N PHE A 323 -19.34 4.27 -6.14
CA PHE A 323 -18.23 4.93 -6.84
C PHE A 323 -16.89 4.32 -6.39
N PRO A 324 -15.92 4.16 -7.32
CA PRO A 324 -14.57 3.70 -6.98
C PRO A 324 -13.78 4.72 -6.15
N VAL A 325 -12.94 4.23 -5.24
CA VAL A 325 -11.97 5.02 -4.47
C VAL A 325 -10.55 4.63 -4.85
N THR A 326 -9.78 5.57 -5.42
CA THR A 326 -8.32 5.50 -5.55
C THR A 326 -7.70 6.00 -4.25
N VAL A 327 -6.69 5.31 -3.72
CA VAL A 327 -5.83 5.87 -2.66
C VAL A 327 -4.47 6.20 -3.26
N ASP A 328 -4.00 7.43 -3.04
CA ASP A 328 -2.67 7.89 -3.41
C ASP A 328 -1.64 7.31 -2.43
N LEU A 329 -1.20 6.09 -2.70
CA LEU A 329 -0.34 5.33 -1.79
C LEU A 329 1.01 6.03 -1.56
N GLN A 330 1.56 6.70 -2.57
CA GLN A 330 2.78 7.50 -2.41
C GLN A 330 2.54 8.69 -1.48
N SER A 331 1.39 9.37 -1.59
CA SER A 331 1.03 10.45 -0.67
C SER A 331 0.97 9.96 0.78
N LEU A 332 0.44 8.76 1.03
CA LEU A 332 0.36 8.15 2.36
C LEU A 332 1.75 7.70 2.87
N GLU A 333 2.57 7.08 1.99
CA GLU A 333 3.96 6.72 2.28
C GLU A 333 4.80 7.93 2.73
N LEU A 334 4.64 9.07 2.05
CA LEU A 334 5.39 10.30 2.33
C LEU A 334 4.93 11.01 3.62
N SER A 335 3.66 10.86 4.03
CA SER A 335 3.15 11.42 5.30
C SER A 335 3.29 10.48 6.49
N GLY A 336 3.68 9.21 6.25
CA GLY A 336 3.69 8.16 7.28
C GLY A 336 2.29 7.66 7.68
N THR A 337 1.24 8.01 6.92
CA THR A 337 -0.15 7.62 7.20
C THR A 337 -0.39 6.19 6.70
N SER A 338 -0.90 5.30 7.55
CA SER A 338 -1.07 3.89 7.19
C SER A 338 -2.47 3.59 6.63
N LEU A 339 -2.54 2.75 5.59
CA LEU A 339 -3.81 2.11 5.17
C LEU A 339 -4.43 1.20 6.24
N PHE A 340 -3.63 0.78 7.22
CA PHE A 340 -4.03 -0.04 8.35
C PHE A 340 -4.31 0.80 9.60
N SER A 341 -4.25 2.14 9.52
CA SER A 341 -4.68 3.01 10.62
C SER A 341 -6.16 2.72 10.96
N PRO A 342 -6.51 2.58 12.24
CA PRO A 342 -7.87 2.35 12.66
C PRO A 342 -8.73 3.61 12.45
N VAL A 343 -10.00 3.41 12.13
CA VAL A 343 -11.02 4.45 12.09
C VAL A 343 -12.29 3.98 12.80
N SER A 344 -12.93 4.92 13.48
CA SER A 344 -14.22 4.76 14.15
C SER A 344 -15.08 5.98 13.84
N ILE A 345 -16.37 5.80 13.60
CA ILE A 345 -17.30 6.90 13.30
C ILE A 345 -18.72 6.51 13.72
N SER A 346 -19.43 7.46 14.31
CA SER A 346 -20.88 7.40 14.50
C SER A 346 -21.50 8.57 13.74
N ALA A 347 -22.34 8.26 12.76
CA ALA A 347 -22.97 9.21 11.85
C ALA A 347 -24.46 8.87 11.69
N GLU A 348 -25.31 9.89 11.71
CA GLU A 348 -26.75 9.77 11.55
C GLU A 348 -27.25 10.83 10.56
N ASN A 349 -27.99 10.41 9.54
CA ASN A 349 -28.51 11.25 8.46
C ASN A 349 -27.47 12.14 7.73
N GLN A 350 -26.21 11.68 7.64
CA GLN A 350 -25.11 12.37 6.95
C GLN A 350 -24.89 11.84 5.54
N THR A 351 -24.39 12.69 4.63
CA THR A 351 -23.94 12.28 3.30
C THR A 351 -22.63 11.49 3.36
N LEU A 352 -22.36 10.66 2.36
CA LEU A 352 -21.05 10.00 2.22
C LEU A 352 -19.89 10.99 2.10
N ALA A 353 -20.12 12.19 1.55
CA ALA A 353 -19.16 13.29 1.55
C ALA A 353 -18.78 13.73 2.97
N GLU A 354 -19.76 13.93 3.85
CA GLU A 354 -19.55 14.32 5.25
C GLU A 354 -18.89 13.20 6.06
N ILE A 355 -19.34 11.96 5.87
CA ILE A 355 -18.79 10.75 6.51
C ILE A 355 -17.32 10.53 6.11
N LEU A 356 -16.98 10.66 4.83
CA LEU A 356 -15.58 10.64 4.36
C LEU A 356 -14.78 11.77 5.00
N THR A 357 -15.28 13.00 4.97
CA THR A 357 -14.59 14.19 5.51
C THR A 357 -14.30 14.04 7.01
N ALA A 358 -15.26 13.51 7.79
CA ALA A 358 -15.13 13.27 9.21
C ALA A 358 -14.06 12.23 9.56
N VAL A 359 -13.92 11.17 8.76
CA VAL A 359 -12.88 10.13 8.95
C VAL A 359 -11.50 10.55 8.43
N LEU A 360 -11.45 11.30 7.32
CA LEU A 360 -10.20 11.68 6.67
C LEU A 360 -9.46 12.82 7.37
N ASN A 361 -10.20 13.84 7.86
CA ASN A 361 -9.60 15.03 8.47
C ASN A 361 -8.68 14.74 9.67
N PRO A 362 -9.04 13.86 10.65
CA PRO A 362 -8.15 13.51 11.77
C PRO A 362 -6.84 12.83 11.35
N LEU A 363 -6.82 12.20 10.16
CA LEU A 363 -5.65 11.51 9.61
C LEU A 363 -4.78 12.42 8.71
N GLY A 364 -5.11 13.71 8.60
CA GLY A 364 -4.47 14.65 7.67
C GLY A 364 -4.81 14.35 6.19
N LEU A 365 -5.82 13.52 5.93
CA LEU A 365 -6.23 13.12 4.59
C LEU A 365 -7.38 13.98 4.06
N ALA A 366 -7.59 13.95 2.75
CA ALA A 366 -8.70 14.55 2.06
C ALA A 366 -9.13 13.70 0.87
N MET A 367 -10.36 13.93 0.41
CA MET A 367 -10.87 13.42 -0.84
C MET A 367 -10.79 14.49 -1.93
N THR A 368 -10.62 14.07 -3.18
CA THR A 368 -10.74 14.92 -4.38
C THR A 368 -11.45 14.12 -5.46
N PRO A 369 -12.65 14.53 -5.93
CA PRO A 369 -13.33 13.88 -7.05
C PRO A 369 -12.56 14.14 -8.36
N ASN A 370 -12.38 13.09 -9.18
CA ASN A 370 -11.65 13.16 -10.44
C ASN A 370 -12.26 12.23 -11.49
N GLY A 371 -12.98 12.79 -12.46
CA GLY A 371 -13.67 12.04 -13.51
C GLY A 371 -14.69 11.06 -12.92
N GLY A 372 -14.47 9.76 -13.11
CA GLY A 372 -15.33 8.68 -12.58
C GLY A 372 -14.95 8.11 -11.21
N HIS A 373 -14.00 8.69 -10.47
CA HIS A 373 -13.54 8.15 -9.17
C HIS A 373 -13.14 9.23 -8.14
N VAL A 374 -13.15 8.86 -6.86
CA VAL A 374 -12.61 9.70 -5.77
C VAL A 374 -11.16 9.33 -5.50
N ILE A 375 -10.26 10.32 -5.44
CA ILE A 375 -8.87 10.15 -4.97
C ILE A 375 -8.79 10.53 -3.51
N ILE A 376 -8.19 9.67 -2.68
CA ILE A 376 -7.80 9.98 -1.30
C ILE A 376 -6.29 10.23 -1.24
N LEU A 377 -5.90 11.40 -0.73
CA LEU A 377 -4.51 11.81 -0.55
C LEU A 377 -4.33 12.63 0.74
N HIS A 378 -3.10 12.88 1.14
CA HIS A 378 -2.77 13.71 2.30
C HIS A 378 -2.88 15.20 1.94
N GLN A 379 -3.54 15.99 2.79
CA GLN A 379 -3.97 17.37 2.51
C GLN A 379 -2.84 18.26 1.97
N ARG A 380 -1.64 18.15 2.56
CA ARG A 380 -0.47 18.95 2.14
C ARG A 380 -0.03 18.70 0.69
N HIS A 381 -0.35 17.55 0.09
CA HIS A 381 0.01 17.21 -1.30
C HIS A 381 -1.09 17.56 -2.33
N ILE A 382 -2.19 18.22 -1.92
CA ILE A 382 -3.22 18.71 -2.87
C ILE A 382 -2.71 19.93 -3.66
N SER A 383 -1.95 20.81 -3.01
CA SER A 383 -1.53 22.07 -3.62
C SER A 383 -0.43 21.86 -4.67
N PRO A 384 -0.61 22.30 -5.93
CA PRO A 384 0.43 22.32 -6.95
C PRO A 384 1.35 23.56 -6.83
N GLU A 385 1.29 24.29 -5.72
CA GLU A 385 2.11 25.48 -5.48
C GLU A 385 3.59 25.11 -5.39
N VAL A 386 4.42 25.73 -6.23
CA VAL A 386 5.86 25.49 -6.26
C VAL A 386 6.53 26.21 -5.10
N LEU A 387 6.82 25.46 -4.05
CA LEU A 387 7.53 25.94 -2.87
C LEU A 387 9.04 26.03 -3.12
N ARG A 388 9.69 26.87 -2.32
CA ARG A 388 11.15 26.87 -2.13
C ARG A 388 11.46 26.61 -0.66
N SER A 389 12.28 25.61 -0.40
CA SER A 389 12.71 25.21 0.94
C SER A 389 14.22 25.08 0.97
N GLU A 390 14.85 25.44 2.08
CA GLU A 390 16.30 25.35 2.28
C GLU A 390 16.64 24.17 3.18
N ILE A 391 17.47 23.25 2.69
CA ILE A 391 18.09 22.21 3.50
C ILE A 391 19.37 22.80 4.10
N PRO A 392 19.50 22.87 5.44
CA PRO A 392 20.65 23.48 6.10
C PRO A 392 21.84 22.51 6.21
N LEU A 393 23.05 23.07 6.33
CA LEU A 393 24.33 22.37 6.18
C LEU A 393 24.51 21.17 7.14
N GLU A 394 23.94 21.22 8.34
CA GLU A 394 24.11 20.17 9.35
C GLU A 394 23.37 18.87 8.96
N GLN A 395 22.53 18.86 7.92
CA GLN A 395 21.99 17.63 7.35
C GLN A 395 23.04 16.93 6.47
N PHE A 396 23.87 17.69 5.75
CA PHE A 396 24.88 17.18 4.82
C PHE A 396 26.10 16.63 5.57
N GLU A 397 26.54 17.30 6.64
CA GLU A 397 27.63 16.81 7.50
C GLU A 397 27.33 15.42 8.07
N LYS A 398 26.07 15.17 8.46
CA LYS A 398 25.61 13.86 8.95
C LYS A 398 25.71 12.80 7.86
N LEU A 399 25.44 13.14 6.61
CA LEU A 399 25.66 12.27 5.45
C LEU A 399 27.15 12.14 5.08
N GLY A 400 27.98 13.15 5.35
CA GLY A 400 29.40 13.16 4.99
C GLY A 400 29.62 13.29 3.48
N LEU A 401 28.72 14.02 2.81
CA LEU A 401 28.75 14.34 1.38
C LEU A 401 28.88 15.85 1.21
N THR A 402 29.47 16.30 0.11
CA THR A 402 29.45 17.71 -0.27
C THR A 402 28.05 18.14 -0.76
N THR A 403 27.82 19.45 -0.77
CA THR A 403 26.61 20.06 -1.37
C THR A 403 26.44 19.68 -2.84
N VAL A 404 27.55 19.59 -3.60
CA VAL A 404 27.54 19.15 -5.01
C VAL A 404 27.12 17.69 -5.13
N GLU A 405 27.79 16.77 -4.44
CA GLU A 405 27.48 15.33 -4.52
C GLU A 405 26.03 15.04 -4.12
N LEU A 406 25.50 15.73 -3.09
CA LEU A 406 24.12 15.54 -2.68
C LEU A 406 23.10 16.16 -3.65
N SER A 407 23.39 17.34 -4.19
CA SER A 407 22.61 17.95 -5.27
C SER A 407 22.51 17.00 -6.47
N ASP A 408 23.64 16.41 -6.88
CA ASP A 408 23.71 15.46 -7.99
C ASP A 408 22.92 14.18 -7.67
N ILE A 409 23.10 13.60 -6.47
CA ILE A 409 22.36 12.39 -6.04
C ILE A 409 20.84 12.64 -6.04
N VAL A 410 20.37 13.76 -5.50
CA VAL A 410 18.93 14.05 -5.42
C VAL A 410 18.33 14.35 -6.78
N ASN A 411 18.97 15.22 -7.58
CA ASN A 411 18.51 15.53 -8.93
C ASN A 411 18.54 14.28 -9.83
N GLN A 412 19.56 13.42 -9.71
CA GLN A 412 19.60 12.16 -10.44
C GLN A 412 18.55 11.16 -9.93
N SER A 413 18.24 11.11 -8.62
CA SER A 413 17.28 10.14 -8.07
C SER A 413 15.81 10.50 -8.33
N LEU A 414 15.46 11.79 -8.22
CA LEU A 414 14.06 12.27 -8.15
C LEU A 414 13.71 13.34 -9.20
N GLY A 415 14.70 14.06 -9.75
CA GLY A 415 14.45 15.15 -10.68
C GLY A 415 14.11 14.69 -12.10
N ASP A 416 13.70 15.64 -12.93
CA ASP A 416 13.73 15.49 -14.39
C ASP A 416 15.14 15.94 -14.87
N PRO A 417 15.84 15.21 -15.77
CA PRO A 417 17.17 15.61 -16.25
C PRO A 417 17.20 17.00 -16.92
N GLU A 418 16.05 17.48 -17.42
CA GLU A 418 15.90 18.84 -17.97
C GLU A 418 15.47 19.88 -16.92
N LYS A 419 15.01 19.45 -15.74
CA LYS A 419 14.44 20.31 -14.69
C LYS A 419 14.93 19.85 -13.30
N PRO A 420 16.12 20.32 -12.84
CA PRO A 420 16.61 20.01 -11.51
C PRO A 420 15.65 20.54 -10.43
N ILE A 421 15.38 19.70 -9.44
CA ILE A 421 14.54 20.00 -8.27
C ILE A 421 15.37 20.57 -7.10
N ILE A 422 16.69 20.46 -7.15
CA ILE A 422 17.63 21.09 -6.20
C ILE A 422 18.61 22.00 -6.94
N SER A 423 18.83 23.18 -6.38
CA SER A 423 19.94 24.08 -6.71
C SER A 423 20.80 24.33 -5.47
N ILE A 424 22.11 24.52 -5.66
CA ILE A 424 23.02 24.93 -4.56
C ILE A 424 22.71 26.38 -4.18
N ALA A 425 22.50 26.63 -2.89
CA ALA A 425 22.38 27.98 -2.36
C ALA A 425 23.79 28.55 -2.11
N THR A 426 24.03 29.77 -2.55
CA THR A 426 25.32 30.48 -2.45
C THR A 426 25.13 31.84 -1.80
N ASP A 427 26.04 32.22 -0.90
CA ASP A 427 26.10 33.61 -0.42
C ASP A 427 26.66 34.52 -1.52
N ASP A 428 25.95 35.60 -1.85
CA ASP A 428 26.35 36.62 -2.84
C ASP A 428 27.70 37.28 -2.51
N ILE A 429 28.12 37.27 -1.24
CA ILE A 429 29.33 37.95 -0.76
C ILE A 429 30.59 37.12 -1.01
N ASP A 430 30.55 35.82 -0.66
CA ASP A 430 31.75 34.96 -0.64
C ASP A 430 31.70 33.77 -1.64
N ASN A 431 30.58 33.54 -2.34
CA ASN A 431 30.29 32.33 -3.14
C ASN A 431 30.40 31.01 -2.34
N ALA A 432 30.40 31.08 -1.00
CA ALA A 432 30.32 29.90 -0.14
C ALA A 432 28.94 29.25 -0.28
N SER A 433 28.87 27.91 -0.36
CA SER A 433 27.59 27.21 -0.40
C SER A 433 26.94 27.22 0.98
N THR A 434 25.83 27.94 1.14
CA THR A 434 25.09 28.11 2.40
C THR A 434 24.08 26.99 2.65
N GLY A 435 23.70 26.24 1.61
CA GLY A 435 22.69 25.18 1.72
C GLY A 435 22.38 24.54 0.37
N LEU A 436 21.27 23.81 0.32
CA LEU A 436 20.62 23.37 -0.91
C LEU A 436 19.17 23.86 -0.91
N THR A 437 18.75 24.53 -1.96
CA THR A 437 17.35 24.96 -2.15
C THR A 437 16.61 23.90 -2.95
N ILE A 438 15.53 23.34 -2.41
CA ILE A 438 14.58 22.49 -3.12
C ILE A 438 13.53 23.40 -3.78
N GLN A 439 13.29 23.22 -5.08
CA GLN A 439 12.21 23.86 -5.82
C GLN A 439 11.22 22.81 -6.34
N GLY A 440 9.98 22.85 -5.85
CA GLY A 440 8.92 21.92 -6.23
C GLY A 440 7.71 22.01 -5.30
N ASP A 441 6.63 21.32 -5.67
CA ASP A 441 5.46 21.18 -4.79
C ASP A 441 5.80 20.44 -3.48
N GLN A 442 4.87 20.44 -2.53
CA GLN A 442 5.08 19.80 -1.22
C GLN A 442 5.40 18.30 -1.33
N ARG A 443 4.89 17.57 -2.32
CA ARG A 443 5.24 16.16 -2.54
C ARG A 443 6.72 16.04 -2.95
N ILE A 444 7.26 16.94 -3.77
CA ILE A 444 8.70 16.98 -4.07
C ILE A 444 9.52 17.27 -2.80
N GLN A 445 9.09 18.23 -1.97
CA GLN A 445 9.76 18.52 -0.68
C GLN A 445 9.86 17.27 0.20
N ASP A 446 8.75 16.54 0.36
CA ASP A 446 8.69 15.32 1.18
C ASP A 446 9.42 14.13 0.54
N GLN A 447 9.41 13.96 -0.79
CA GLN A 447 10.22 12.94 -1.48
C GLN A 447 11.71 13.15 -1.24
N VAL A 448 12.19 14.40 -1.33
CA VAL A 448 13.58 14.74 -1.00
C VAL A 448 13.86 14.43 0.48
N GLN A 449 12.98 14.82 1.40
CA GLN A 449 13.19 14.57 2.82
C GLN A 449 13.20 13.07 3.16
N GLN A 450 12.34 12.26 2.54
CA GLN A 450 12.35 10.79 2.67
C GLN A 450 13.65 10.19 2.12
N LEU A 451 14.12 10.64 0.95
CA LEU A 451 15.40 10.21 0.37
C LEU A 451 16.58 10.51 1.31
N LEU A 452 16.63 11.71 1.91
CA LEU A 452 17.67 12.08 2.89
C LEU A 452 17.61 11.20 4.16
N GLN A 453 16.41 10.86 4.65
CA GLN A 453 16.25 9.93 5.77
C GLN A 453 16.74 8.51 5.43
N HIS A 454 16.39 7.99 4.26
CA HIS A 454 16.85 6.69 3.77
C HIS A 454 18.38 6.66 3.60
N MET A 455 18.99 7.73 3.06
CA MET A 455 20.45 7.89 2.98
C MET A 455 21.12 7.88 4.36
N LEU A 456 20.51 8.53 5.37
CA LEU A 456 21.00 8.54 6.76
C LEU A 456 20.86 7.16 7.44
N GLN A 457 19.79 6.41 7.16
CA GLN A 457 19.60 5.04 7.66
C GLN A 457 20.61 4.08 7.05
N ALA A 458 20.80 4.11 5.72
CA ALA A 458 21.78 3.31 5.00
C ALA A 458 23.21 3.57 5.51
N LYS A 459 23.59 4.84 5.74
CA LYS A 459 24.88 5.20 6.34
C LYS A 459 25.10 4.61 7.74
N LYS A 460 24.03 4.46 8.53
CA LYS A 460 24.09 3.90 9.90
C LYS A 460 24.13 2.37 9.93
N LEU A 461 24.07 1.68 8.78
CA LEU A 461 23.99 0.22 8.69
C LEU A 461 22.82 -0.40 9.49
N LEU A 462 21.72 0.36 9.63
CA LEU A 462 20.49 -0.14 10.25
C LEU A 462 19.82 -1.21 9.37
N PRO A 463 19.05 -2.15 9.94
CA PRO A 463 18.31 -3.15 9.17
C PRO A 463 17.42 -2.48 8.13
N LEU A 464 17.49 -2.97 6.88
CA LEU A 464 17.04 -2.24 5.68
C LEU A 464 15.53 -2.37 5.39
N ASP A 465 14.69 -2.45 6.42
CA ASP A 465 13.23 -2.53 6.24
C ASP A 465 12.69 -1.22 5.66
N GLY A 466 11.85 -1.32 4.63
CA GLY A 466 11.30 -0.17 3.87
C GLY A 466 12.22 0.41 2.78
N LEU A 467 13.52 0.09 2.75
CA LEU A 467 14.48 0.65 1.78
C LEU A 467 14.39 0.05 0.36
N ALA A 468 13.60 -1.02 0.19
CA ALA A 468 13.20 -1.61 -1.09
C ALA A 468 11.88 -2.42 -0.95
N ASN A 469 10.73 -1.81 -1.25
CA ASN A 469 9.41 -2.45 -1.06
C ASN A 469 9.27 -3.81 -1.77
N GLU A 470 9.76 -3.91 -3.03
CA GLU A 470 9.74 -5.17 -3.78
C GLU A 470 10.54 -6.31 -3.09
N LEU A 471 11.58 -5.99 -2.30
CA LEU A 471 12.36 -6.97 -1.54
C LEU A 471 11.59 -7.49 -0.31
N ALA A 472 10.81 -6.63 0.34
CA ALA A 472 9.94 -7.02 1.46
C ALA A 472 8.76 -7.90 0.99
N ALA A 473 8.17 -7.57 -0.16
CA ALA A 473 7.11 -8.35 -0.76
C ALA A 473 7.59 -9.70 -1.32
N TRP A 474 8.85 -9.80 -1.77
CA TRP A 474 9.43 -10.97 -2.45
C TRP A 474 9.19 -12.32 -1.77
N LYS A 475 9.25 -12.40 -0.42
CA LYS A 475 9.03 -13.67 0.29
C LYS A 475 7.63 -14.25 0.03
N ARG A 476 6.63 -13.38 -0.15
CA ARG A 476 5.23 -13.79 -0.44
C ARG A 476 5.04 -14.11 -1.93
N TYR A 477 5.72 -13.39 -2.81
CA TYR A 477 5.73 -13.65 -4.26
C TYR A 477 6.18 -15.07 -4.62
N GLN A 478 7.08 -15.65 -3.81
CA GLN A 478 7.62 -17.01 -4.00
C GLN A 478 6.79 -18.10 -3.30
N HIS A 479 5.66 -17.76 -2.68
CA HIS A 479 4.71 -18.77 -2.20
C HIS A 479 3.95 -19.36 -3.39
N ASN A 480 3.79 -20.67 -3.45
CA ASN A 480 2.99 -21.32 -4.49
C ASN A 480 1.50 -21.27 -4.14
N SER A 481 0.63 -21.17 -5.15
CA SER A 481 -0.82 -21.26 -5.01
C SER A 481 -1.48 -21.71 -6.31
N SER A 482 -2.51 -22.55 -6.22
CA SER A 482 -3.39 -22.86 -7.36
C SER A 482 -4.61 -21.94 -7.31
N LEU A 483 -4.71 -20.99 -8.24
CA LEU A 483 -5.81 -20.02 -8.32
C LEU A 483 -6.80 -20.45 -9.41
N ASN A 484 -8.07 -20.69 -9.08
CA ASN A 484 -9.07 -21.24 -10.01
C ASN A 484 -10.28 -20.32 -10.24
N PHE A 485 -10.08 -19.30 -11.06
CA PHE A 485 -11.10 -18.39 -11.59
C PHE A 485 -11.40 -18.72 -13.05
N HIS A 486 -11.85 -19.95 -13.32
CA HIS A 486 -12.22 -20.43 -14.66
C HIS A 486 -13.44 -19.71 -15.26
N ARG A 487 -14.28 -19.08 -14.42
CA ARG A 487 -15.40 -18.22 -14.85
C ARG A 487 -14.96 -16.77 -14.84
N LYS A 488 -15.50 -15.96 -15.77
CA LYS A 488 -15.30 -14.51 -15.80
C LYS A 488 -15.69 -13.90 -14.45
N THR A 489 -14.70 -13.44 -13.71
CA THR A 489 -14.84 -12.96 -12.34
C THR A 489 -14.34 -11.51 -12.26
N PRO A 490 -15.05 -10.58 -11.61
CA PRO A 490 -14.58 -9.20 -11.45
C PRO A 490 -13.18 -9.15 -10.83
N LEU A 491 -12.27 -8.35 -11.39
CA LEU A 491 -10.88 -8.26 -10.91
C LEU A 491 -10.82 -7.95 -9.40
N VAL A 492 -11.69 -7.05 -8.93
CA VAL A 492 -11.82 -6.69 -7.51
C VAL A 492 -12.11 -7.88 -6.59
N ARG A 493 -12.87 -8.89 -7.06
CA ARG A 493 -13.19 -10.09 -6.28
C ARG A 493 -12.01 -11.06 -6.19
N ILE A 494 -11.18 -11.11 -7.23
CA ILE A 494 -9.92 -11.89 -7.22
C ILE A 494 -8.92 -11.23 -6.26
N LEU A 495 -8.76 -9.90 -6.33
CA LEU A 495 -7.89 -9.16 -5.42
C LEU A 495 -8.37 -9.24 -3.96
N ALA A 496 -9.68 -9.23 -3.71
CA ALA A 496 -10.25 -9.43 -2.38
C ALA A 496 -10.01 -10.85 -1.82
N TYR A 497 -9.93 -11.88 -2.66
CA TYR A 497 -9.50 -13.22 -2.26
C TYR A 497 -7.99 -13.27 -1.99
N LEU A 498 -7.16 -12.68 -2.85
CA LEU A 498 -5.70 -12.65 -2.62
C LEU A 498 -5.33 -11.86 -1.35
N ASN A 499 -6.16 -10.89 -0.93
CA ASN A 499 -6.03 -10.20 0.36
C ASN A 499 -6.19 -11.13 1.58
N SER A 500 -7.02 -12.18 1.53
CA SER A 500 -7.13 -13.13 2.65
C SER A 500 -6.01 -14.18 2.65
N GLU A 501 -5.61 -14.68 1.48
CA GLU A 501 -4.71 -15.83 1.42
C GLU A 501 -3.21 -15.49 1.48
N THR A 502 -2.79 -14.33 0.96
CA THR A 502 -1.36 -14.10 0.65
C THR A 502 -0.60 -13.26 1.68
N GLY A 503 -1.31 -12.58 2.57
CA GLY A 503 -0.72 -11.59 3.49
C GLY A 503 -0.05 -10.40 2.81
N LEU A 504 -0.34 -10.16 1.52
CA LEU A 504 -0.16 -8.90 0.80
C LEU A 504 -1.49 -8.14 0.84
N HIS A 505 -1.45 -6.81 0.66
CA HIS A 505 -2.66 -6.00 0.56
C HIS A 505 -2.81 -5.32 -0.80
N PHE A 506 -3.72 -5.80 -1.62
CA PHE A 506 -4.00 -5.32 -2.96
C PHE A 506 -4.92 -4.10 -2.94
N GLN A 507 -4.44 -3.00 -3.52
CA GLN A 507 -5.17 -1.75 -3.69
C GLN A 507 -5.17 -1.32 -5.15
N VAL A 508 -6.28 -0.76 -5.63
CA VAL A 508 -6.46 -0.48 -7.06
C VAL A 508 -6.34 1.01 -7.33
N ASN A 509 -5.39 1.37 -8.19
CA ASN A 509 -5.25 2.73 -8.72
C ASN A 509 -6.26 2.94 -9.86
N TRP A 510 -7.50 3.31 -9.50
CA TRP A 510 -8.58 3.52 -10.47
C TRP A 510 -8.33 4.70 -11.40
N ASP A 511 -7.59 5.73 -10.97
CA ASP A 511 -7.12 6.82 -11.84
C ASP A 511 -6.36 6.28 -13.06
N GLN A 512 -5.50 5.29 -12.85
CA GLN A 512 -4.70 4.67 -13.91
C GLN A 512 -5.44 3.55 -14.65
N LEU A 513 -6.33 2.81 -13.97
CA LEU A 513 -7.12 1.75 -14.60
C LEU A 513 -8.23 2.29 -15.53
N TRP A 514 -8.93 3.36 -15.16
CA TRP A 514 -9.97 3.97 -16.02
C TRP A 514 -9.39 4.41 -17.36
N LYS A 515 -8.17 4.96 -17.36
CA LYS A 515 -7.44 5.44 -18.55
C LYS A 515 -7.12 4.32 -19.55
N VAL A 516 -7.09 3.06 -19.10
CA VAL A 516 -6.91 1.86 -19.95
C VAL A 516 -8.18 1.01 -20.09
N GLY A 517 -9.35 1.57 -19.75
CA GLY A 517 -10.65 0.95 -20.01
C GLY A 517 -11.17 0.02 -18.91
N TRP A 518 -10.52 -0.02 -17.74
CA TRP A 518 -10.89 -0.90 -16.64
C TRP A 518 -11.85 -0.25 -15.64
N THR A 519 -12.73 -1.08 -15.08
CA THR A 519 -13.79 -0.73 -14.12
C THR A 519 -13.89 -1.79 -13.01
N PRO A 520 -14.55 -1.52 -11.87
CA PRO A 520 -14.90 -2.51 -10.85
C PRO A 520 -15.68 -3.71 -11.39
N THR A 521 -16.47 -3.50 -12.45
CA THR A 521 -17.24 -4.54 -13.16
C THR A 521 -16.42 -5.32 -14.20
N SER A 522 -15.17 -4.94 -14.48
CA SER A 522 -14.33 -5.60 -15.48
C SER A 522 -13.90 -6.99 -15.02
N GLN A 523 -14.14 -7.99 -15.86
CA GLN A 523 -14.01 -9.41 -15.51
C GLN A 523 -12.84 -10.09 -16.24
N VAL A 524 -12.15 -10.98 -15.52
CA VAL A 524 -11.04 -11.80 -16.03
C VAL A 524 -11.25 -13.27 -15.69
N THR A 525 -10.44 -14.12 -16.32
CA THR A 525 -10.28 -15.53 -15.96
C THR A 525 -8.82 -15.79 -15.62
N LEU A 526 -8.56 -16.58 -14.58
CA LEU A 526 -7.22 -16.96 -14.14
C LEU A 526 -7.25 -18.42 -13.72
N VAL A 527 -6.37 -19.27 -14.26
CA VAL A 527 -6.23 -20.66 -13.83
C VAL A 527 -4.73 -20.99 -13.75
N THR A 528 -4.23 -21.13 -12.53
CA THR A 528 -2.86 -21.56 -12.23
C THR A 528 -2.89 -22.84 -11.39
N ASP A 529 -1.87 -23.68 -11.49
CA ASP A 529 -1.73 -24.86 -10.65
C ASP A 529 -0.31 -24.97 -10.07
N ASN A 530 -0.20 -24.86 -8.75
CA ASN A 530 1.07 -24.89 -8.00
C ASN A 530 2.14 -23.91 -8.53
N GLU A 531 1.71 -22.78 -9.09
CA GLU A 531 2.60 -21.72 -9.56
C GLU A 531 2.92 -20.73 -8.44
N THR A 532 4.05 -20.03 -8.54
CA THR A 532 4.35 -18.90 -7.64
C THR A 532 3.30 -17.80 -7.77
N LEU A 533 2.99 -17.12 -6.66
CA LEU A 533 2.09 -15.96 -6.66
C LEU A 533 2.52 -14.86 -7.65
N LEU A 534 3.83 -14.69 -7.89
CA LEU A 534 4.33 -13.80 -8.93
C LEU A 534 3.87 -14.21 -10.33
N SER A 535 3.97 -15.50 -10.68
CA SER A 535 3.51 -16.03 -11.97
C SER A 535 2.01 -15.80 -12.15
N GLY A 536 1.21 -16.12 -11.12
CA GLY A 536 -0.23 -15.88 -11.12
C GLY A 536 -0.61 -14.40 -11.28
N LEU A 537 0.12 -13.49 -10.61
CA LEU A 537 -0.09 -12.05 -10.76
C LEU A 537 0.36 -11.52 -12.13
N GLU A 538 1.46 -11.99 -12.69
CA GLU A 538 1.89 -11.59 -14.04
C GLU A 538 0.96 -12.15 -15.12
N GLN A 539 0.47 -13.40 -14.98
CA GLN A 539 -0.54 -13.97 -15.87
C GLN A 539 -1.87 -13.18 -15.80
N LEU A 540 -2.31 -12.81 -14.58
CA LEU A 540 -3.51 -12.03 -14.31
C LEU A 540 -3.44 -10.60 -14.88
N LEU A 541 -2.31 -9.91 -14.73
CA LEU A 541 -2.20 -8.48 -14.97
C LEU A 541 -1.54 -8.14 -16.31
N THR A 542 -0.40 -8.75 -16.64
CA THR A 542 0.37 -8.42 -17.85
C THR A 542 -0.42 -8.72 -19.12
N SER A 543 -1.16 -9.84 -19.14
CA SER A 543 -2.04 -10.23 -20.25
C SER A 543 -3.16 -9.21 -20.53
N ASN A 544 -3.50 -8.41 -19.52
CA ASN A 544 -4.61 -7.45 -19.51
C ASN A 544 -4.15 -5.99 -19.66
N GLY A 545 -2.86 -5.75 -19.92
CA GLY A 545 -2.29 -4.39 -20.00
C GLY A 545 -2.17 -3.69 -18.65
N LEU A 546 -2.21 -4.45 -17.56
CA LEU A 546 -2.03 -4.00 -16.18
C LEU A 546 -0.65 -4.41 -15.65
N SER A 547 -0.30 -3.91 -14.48
CA SER A 547 0.90 -4.25 -13.72
C SER A 547 0.65 -3.92 -12.24
N PHE A 548 1.69 -4.05 -11.43
CA PHE A 548 1.66 -3.62 -10.03
C PHE A 548 2.97 -2.94 -9.59
N ILE A 549 2.87 -2.15 -8.52
CA ILE A 549 3.99 -1.48 -7.83
C ILE A 549 3.96 -1.93 -6.36
N ALA A 550 5.08 -2.43 -5.83
CA ALA A 550 5.17 -2.70 -4.39
C ALA A 550 5.30 -1.40 -3.58
N ARG A 551 4.42 -1.26 -2.60
CA ARG A 551 4.32 -0.13 -1.65
C ARG A 551 4.71 -0.59 -0.25
N ALA A 552 4.85 0.36 0.67
CA ALA A 552 5.16 0.12 2.07
C ALA A 552 4.14 -0.83 2.73
N ASN A 553 4.51 -1.42 3.86
CA ASN A 553 3.65 -2.30 4.66
C ASN A 553 3.07 -3.51 3.89
N ASN A 554 3.74 -3.95 2.83
CA ASN A 554 3.35 -5.08 1.97
C ASN A 554 2.07 -4.83 1.14
N VAL A 555 1.76 -3.57 0.89
CA VAL A 555 0.69 -3.15 -0.02
C VAL A 555 1.16 -3.29 -1.47
N LEU A 556 0.32 -3.80 -2.37
CA LEU A 556 0.55 -3.77 -3.82
C LEU A 556 -0.45 -2.83 -4.49
N GLU A 557 0.06 -1.85 -5.22
CA GLU A 557 -0.74 -0.98 -6.08
C GLU A 557 -0.98 -1.68 -7.42
N ILE A 558 -2.20 -2.10 -7.70
CA ILE A 558 -2.63 -2.57 -9.03
C ILE A 558 -2.90 -1.36 -9.91
N THR A 559 -2.19 -1.26 -11.03
CA THR A 559 -2.14 -0.06 -11.88
C THR A 559 -1.98 -0.43 -13.35
N SER A 560 -1.98 0.55 -14.26
CA SER A 560 -1.78 0.27 -15.69
C SER A 560 -0.33 -0.14 -16.00
N ALA A 561 -0.13 -0.97 -17.03
CA ALA A 561 1.20 -1.33 -17.51
C ALA A 561 2.04 -0.10 -17.93
N LYS A 562 1.37 0.97 -18.39
CA LYS A 562 2.00 2.25 -18.71
C LYS A 562 2.51 2.94 -17.43
N HIS A 563 1.65 3.11 -16.43
CA HIS A 563 2.01 3.78 -15.17
C HIS A 563 3.16 3.06 -14.46
N ALA A 564 3.12 1.73 -14.37
CA ALA A 564 4.20 0.95 -13.76
C ALA A 564 5.54 0.96 -14.52
N LEU A 565 5.59 1.54 -15.73
CA LEU A 565 6.82 1.75 -16.52
C LEU A 565 7.27 3.23 -16.54
N GLU A 566 6.37 4.18 -16.25
CA GLU A 566 6.66 5.62 -16.20
C GLU A 566 6.89 6.12 -14.76
N THR A 567 6.37 5.42 -13.75
CA THR A 567 6.54 5.76 -12.33
C THR A 567 7.78 5.10 -11.75
N ASN A 568 8.83 5.92 -11.58
CA ASN A 568 10.04 5.50 -10.88
C ASN A 568 9.86 5.49 -9.36
N SER A 569 10.36 4.45 -8.72
CA SER A 569 10.62 4.41 -7.27
C SER A 569 12.12 4.48 -7.02
N VAL A 570 12.53 5.08 -5.90
CA VAL A 570 13.93 5.03 -5.45
C VAL A 570 14.09 3.89 -4.44
N SER A 571 15.12 3.06 -4.58
CA SER A 571 15.44 1.99 -3.64
C SER A 571 16.93 1.78 -3.49
N PHE A 572 17.34 1.24 -2.33
CA PHE A 572 18.73 1.08 -1.93
C PHE A 572 19.12 -0.39 -1.95
N TYR A 573 20.19 -0.74 -2.66
CA TYR A 573 20.64 -2.13 -2.83
C TYR A 573 22.07 -2.31 -2.34
N ASP A 574 22.25 -3.17 -1.34
CA ASP A 574 23.55 -3.67 -0.91
C ASP A 574 24.00 -4.82 -1.82
N PHE A 575 24.78 -4.48 -2.84
CA PHE A 575 25.42 -5.46 -3.72
C PHE A 575 26.76 -6.01 -3.18
N THR A 576 27.22 -5.63 -1.97
CA THR A 576 28.49 -6.15 -1.42
C THR A 576 28.44 -7.66 -1.15
N LYS A 577 27.23 -8.18 -0.89
CA LYS A 577 26.92 -9.60 -0.68
C LYS A 577 26.65 -10.36 -1.99
N THR A 578 26.68 -9.69 -3.15
CA THR A 578 26.51 -10.31 -4.47
C THR A 578 27.87 -10.66 -5.06
N ASP A 579 28.02 -11.84 -5.66
CA ASP A 579 29.26 -12.17 -6.35
C ASP A 579 29.53 -11.19 -7.51
N LYS A 580 30.81 -10.91 -7.75
CA LYS A 580 31.21 -9.90 -8.73
C LYS A 580 30.66 -10.19 -10.13
N THR A 581 30.58 -11.46 -10.54
CA THR A 581 30.15 -11.83 -11.89
C THR A 581 28.66 -11.58 -12.10
N ARG A 582 27.80 -11.99 -11.14
CA ARG A 582 26.35 -11.69 -11.20
C ARG A 582 26.09 -10.19 -11.05
N ARG A 583 26.81 -9.49 -10.16
CA ARG A 583 26.69 -8.04 -9.99
C ARG A 583 27.05 -7.27 -11.27
N ASP A 584 28.19 -7.58 -11.88
CA ASP A 584 28.66 -6.91 -13.09
C ASP A 584 27.73 -7.24 -14.29
N ALA A 585 27.13 -8.44 -14.33
CA ALA A 585 26.09 -8.81 -15.31
C ALA A 585 24.74 -8.12 -15.06
N LEU A 586 24.33 -7.90 -13.81
CA LEU A 586 23.15 -7.11 -13.44
C LEU A 586 23.33 -5.65 -13.85
N LEU A 587 24.46 -5.03 -13.51
CA LEU A 587 24.75 -3.64 -13.91
C LEU A 587 24.81 -3.50 -15.45
N LYS A 588 25.36 -4.48 -16.17
CA LYS A 588 25.29 -4.54 -17.63
C LYS A 588 23.84 -4.62 -18.13
N THR A 589 23.02 -5.48 -17.54
CA THR A 589 21.59 -5.62 -17.88
C THR A 589 20.81 -4.32 -17.66
N LEU A 590 21.02 -3.64 -16.53
CA LEU A 590 20.35 -2.36 -16.23
C LEU A 590 20.76 -1.28 -17.25
N ARG A 591 22.05 -1.22 -17.62
CA ARG A 591 22.58 -0.30 -18.65
C ARG A 591 22.12 -0.63 -20.08
N GLU A 592 21.68 -1.85 -20.34
CA GLU A 592 21.00 -2.22 -21.58
C GLU A 592 19.53 -1.74 -21.58
N MET A 593 18.82 -1.91 -20.46
CA MET A 593 17.42 -1.45 -20.32
C MET A 593 17.29 0.08 -20.25
N GLN A 594 18.32 0.79 -19.78
CA GLN A 594 18.47 2.26 -19.82
C GLN A 594 18.28 2.87 -21.23
N GLN A 595 18.40 2.08 -22.29
CA GLN A 595 18.16 2.54 -23.67
C GLN A 595 16.67 2.69 -24.01
N THR A 596 15.78 2.22 -23.12
CA THR A 596 14.33 2.10 -23.36
C THR A 596 13.44 2.52 -22.18
N LEU A 597 14.02 2.69 -20.99
CA LEU A 597 13.33 3.01 -19.73
C LEU A 597 14.17 4.03 -18.95
N ASP A 598 13.52 4.95 -18.23
CA ASP A 598 14.23 5.85 -17.32
C ASP A 598 14.72 5.09 -16.08
N ILE A 599 15.92 4.53 -16.16
CA ILE A 599 16.59 3.80 -15.09
C ILE A 599 17.85 4.59 -14.72
N ARG A 600 18.06 4.86 -13.44
CA ARG A 600 19.17 5.69 -12.96
C ARG A 600 19.88 4.99 -11.83
N ILE A 601 21.21 4.93 -11.91
CA ILE A 601 22.06 4.06 -11.07
C ILE A 601 23.16 4.92 -10.47
N ILE A 602 23.24 4.93 -9.14
CA ILE A 602 24.22 5.70 -8.37
C ILE A 602 25.05 4.70 -7.56
N GLU A 603 26.18 4.26 -8.14
CA GLU A 603 27.04 3.21 -7.60
C GLU A 603 27.85 3.64 -6.37
N GLN A 604 27.84 4.93 -6.02
CA GLN A 604 28.53 5.52 -4.87
C GLN A 604 27.55 6.13 -3.85
N GLY A 605 26.47 5.40 -3.55
CA GLY A 605 25.56 5.79 -2.47
C GLY A 605 26.17 5.63 -1.07
N PRO A 606 25.59 6.29 -0.05
CA PRO A 606 26.07 6.21 1.32
C PRO A 606 25.90 4.79 1.90
N GLY A 607 26.82 4.40 2.79
CA GLY A 607 26.75 3.09 3.45
C GLY A 607 27.01 1.88 2.54
N THR A 608 27.76 2.06 1.44
CA THR A 608 28.03 1.03 0.39
C THR A 608 26.81 0.57 -0.43
N SER A 609 25.64 1.16 -0.18
CA SER A 609 24.43 0.91 -0.98
C SER A 609 24.52 1.57 -2.36
N THR A 610 24.13 0.87 -3.41
CA THR A 610 23.82 1.47 -4.71
C THR A 610 22.39 2.01 -4.66
N ILE A 611 22.19 3.29 -4.97
CA ILE A 611 20.85 3.86 -5.13
C ILE A 611 20.40 3.60 -6.56
N ILE A 612 19.18 3.08 -6.73
CA ILE A 612 18.55 2.88 -8.04
C ILE A 612 17.20 3.59 -8.04
N SER A 613 16.98 4.47 -9.01
CA SER A 613 15.67 5.03 -9.35
C SER A 613 15.21 4.38 -10.65
N ALA A 614 14.12 3.61 -10.62
CA ALA A 614 13.66 2.83 -11.77
C ALA A 614 12.17 2.44 -11.66
N PRO A 615 11.54 1.93 -12.74
CA PRO A 615 10.17 1.45 -12.70
C PRO A 615 10.04 0.13 -11.93
N ALA A 616 8.89 -0.13 -11.32
CA ALA A 616 8.68 -1.31 -10.45
C ALA A 616 9.04 -2.68 -11.08
N PRO A 617 8.75 -2.98 -12.38
CA PRO A 617 9.21 -4.20 -13.04
C PRO A 617 10.75 -4.36 -13.07
N VAL A 618 11.50 -3.27 -13.12
CA VAL A 618 12.98 -3.28 -13.03
C VAL A 618 13.41 -3.61 -11.61
N HIS A 619 12.76 -3.04 -10.59
CA HIS A 619 13.01 -3.39 -9.19
C HIS A 619 12.73 -4.88 -8.91
N ARG A 620 11.67 -5.47 -9.49
CA ARG A 620 11.43 -6.92 -9.42
C ARG A 620 12.55 -7.75 -10.04
N GLN A 621 13.10 -7.33 -11.19
CA GLN A 621 14.25 -8.01 -11.82
C GLN A 621 15.53 -7.91 -10.96
N ILE A 622 15.80 -6.75 -10.35
CA ILE A 622 16.92 -6.59 -9.41
C ILE A 622 16.73 -7.51 -8.19
N VAL A 623 15.53 -7.49 -7.59
CA VAL A 623 15.21 -8.28 -6.40
C VAL A 623 15.28 -9.78 -6.68
N GLN A 624 14.82 -10.28 -7.83
CA GLN A 624 14.96 -11.70 -8.20
C GLN A 624 16.43 -12.15 -8.16
N ILE A 625 17.32 -11.35 -8.76
CA ILE A 625 18.76 -11.67 -8.86
C ILE A 625 19.46 -11.58 -7.49
N VAL A 626 19.04 -10.64 -6.63
CA VAL A 626 19.58 -10.48 -5.26
C VAL A 626 19.00 -11.51 -4.28
N ALA A 627 17.72 -11.85 -4.38
CA ALA A 627 17.08 -12.81 -3.49
C ALA A 627 17.57 -14.26 -3.72
N ALA A 628 17.90 -14.61 -4.97
CA ALA A 628 18.51 -15.88 -5.35
C ALA A 628 19.92 -16.13 -4.76
N ILE A 629 20.43 -15.22 -3.93
CA ILE A 629 21.67 -15.37 -3.14
C ILE A 629 21.37 -16.00 -1.76
N LYS A 630 20.15 -15.88 -1.23
CA LYS A 630 19.79 -16.33 0.14
C LYS A 630 19.37 -17.78 0.26
N SER A 631 19.00 -18.46 -0.82
CA SER A 631 18.71 -19.89 -0.80
C SER A 631 20.02 -20.68 -0.83
N PRO A 632 20.39 -21.44 0.22
CA PRO A 632 21.39 -22.50 0.05
C PRO A 632 20.85 -23.52 -0.98
N PRO A 633 21.72 -24.25 -1.69
CA PRO A 633 21.25 -25.37 -2.50
C PRO A 633 20.50 -26.37 -1.61
N PRO A 634 19.40 -26.99 -2.08
CA PRO A 634 18.84 -28.14 -1.39
C PRO A 634 19.93 -29.21 -1.30
N GLY A 635 20.17 -29.72 -0.09
CA GLY A 635 21.43 -30.37 0.25
C GLY A 635 21.77 -31.60 -0.59
N GLU A 636 23.05 -31.67 -1.01
CA GLU A 636 23.73 -32.89 -1.47
C GLU A 636 24.11 -33.81 -0.30
#